data_AF-A0A0W8F0X3-F1
#
_entry.id   AF-A0A0W8F0X3-F1
#
_cell.length_a   1.000
_cell.length_b   1.000
_cell.length_c   1.000
_cell.angle_alpha   90.00
_cell.angle_beta   90.00
_cell.angle_gamma   90.00
#
_symmetry.space_group_name_H-M   'P 1'
#
loop_
_entity.id
_entity.type
_entity.pdbx_description
1 polymer ?
#
loop_
_entity_poly.entity_id
_entity_poly.type
_entity_poly.pdbx_seq_one_letter_code
_entity_poly.pdbx_strand_id
1 'polypeptide(L)'
;MRPKWGEKHGAETYGERTIRGVLGVVKEQYGSPRASSRRGREGPAGGPSRDNGARPKIVITDTRLRDISDQSLDHLVATNEPERLFVRARGLVRIGTDEKGIAVIDRLNEHSFRGILERTCDYVRLQPDKKGNDKILWKEVPTAPSKDLVNDVLSLGAWPFPVVESVVQTPIIHLDGSIITAAGYDPKTLSYYAPPNGTTIPAVPDVPTDQDVKDAADLIWEPFIDFPFIDETSKTHIAAALLTIVLRPVIPGPVPAFIIDKPAPGTGASLIASILSVIGQGGDAAVIGAPRDDDAWSKKITATLRAGITLANVDNVEHKLFAPSLAAVLTATIWRDRILGLSEMITLPNRTVWVLNGNNVSLGGDLPRRVIWSRMDAVSERPWQRERVKPYKHPDVLVWTYENRGRILAAVLTLTRNWIHKGRPGPGDVPKLGGYEPWRDIIGGILAASGFPGFLGNLEDVYSEMDVDGSQWDAFISRWYEIWGEDPITAADIINRIKRETDSTDPQSAGSLRMLDALPDDIADAINDRKGSPSKRVGNAIRKRKDRVFSGGLRLVKAGTKQRAITWRIKPVEKQSVLQTHQTPPQDTEKVSLQKNASVDEVSLVSLYLTDRGEEKKDNLSHIGNGGGQTHQTHPHDVNTQNTNSLFPENRVEENFHHLIGKYDLHPDLDVSGHTRFKKAGSQCSCKGCGSPGEWHDYENKIRPAPLCDRHYRELKAACERDLP
;
A
#
# COMPACT_ATOMS: atom_id res chain seq x y z
N MET A 1 -21.78 -6.95 -53.85
CA MET A 1 -23.23 -7.29 -53.90
C MET A 1 -23.35 -8.71 -54.42
N ARG A 2 -23.97 -9.63 -53.67
CA ARG A 2 -23.94 -11.08 -53.90
C ARG A 2 -24.97 -11.48 -54.99
N PRO A 3 -24.56 -11.81 -56.22
CA PRO A 3 -25.50 -12.08 -57.33
C PRO A 3 -26.26 -13.40 -57.15
N LYS A 4 -25.74 -14.32 -56.32
CA LYS A 4 -26.26 -15.68 -56.13
C LYS A 4 -27.39 -15.80 -55.10
N TRP A 5 -27.70 -14.76 -54.33
CA TRP A 5 -28.68 -14.88 -53.24
C TRP A 5 -30.13 -15.06 -53.74
N GLY A 6 -30.45 -14.46 -54.88
CA GLY A 6 -31.77 -14.52 -55.53
C GLY A 6 -31.89 -15.57 -56.64
N GLU A 7 -30.85 -16.38 -56.90
CA GLU A 7 -30.91 -17.42 -57.94
C GLU A 7 -31.89 -18.53 -57.51
N LYS A 8 -32.90 -18.77 -58.36
CA LYS A 8 -33.90 -19.83 -58.16
C LYS A 8 -33.31 -21.20 -58.51
N HIS A 9 -33.37 -22.12 -57.56
CA HIS A 9 -33.05 -23.53 -57.73
C HIS A 9 -34.29 -24.38 -57.44
N GLY A 10 -35.17 -24.49 -58.44
CA GLY A 10 -36.48 -25.12 -58.31
C GLY A 10 -37.51 -24.15 -57.76
N ALA A 11 -38.33 -24.58 -56.78
CA ALA A 11 -39.38 -23.75 -56.18
C ALA A 11 -38.87 -22.67 -55.20
N GLU A 12 -37.55 -22.63 -54.94
CA GLU A 12 -36.92 -21.82 -53.89
C GLU A 12 -35.61 -21.19 -54.38
N THR A 13 -35.19 -20.12 -53.72
CA THR A 13 -33.91 -19.44 -53.94
C THR A 13 -32.76 -20.10 -53.18
N TYR A 14 -31.53 -19.87 -53.64
CA TYR A 14 -30.31 -20.27 -52.91
C TYR A 14 -30.27 -19.70 -51.47
N GLY A 15 -30.80 -18.48 -51.28
CA GLY A 15 -31.00 -17.87 -49.96
C GLY A 15 -31.97 -18.67 -49.07
N GLU A 16 -33.12 -19.11 -49.61
CA GLU A 16 -34.11 -19.91 -48.88
C GLU A 16 -33.58 -21.31 -48.50
N ARG A 17 -32.81 -21.96 -49.39
CA ARG A 17 -32.11 -23.22 -49.07
C ARG A 17 -31.08 -23.06 -47.96
N THR A 18 -30.32 -21.96 -47.98
CA THR A 18 -29.27 -21.69 -46.98
C THR A 18 -29.89 -21.43 -45.61
N ILE A 19 -31.00 -20.68 -45.54
CA ILE A 19 -31.75 -20.44 -44.30
C ILE A 19 -32.36 -21.74 -43.76
N ARG A 20 -32.87 -22.61 -44.64
CA ARG A 20 -33.39 -23.93 -44.25
C ARG A 20 -32.32 -24.85 -43.68
N GLY A 21 -31.12 -24.87 -44.28
CA GLY A 21 -30.00 -25.65 -43.77
C GLY A 21 -29.59 -25.21 -42.36
N VAL A 22 -29.57 -23.91 -42.11
CA VAL A 22 -29.29 -23.34 -40.79
C VAL A 22 -30.40 -23.66 -39.78
N LEU A 23 -31.67 -23.59 -40.17
CA LEU A 23 -32.81 -23.95 -39.31
C LEU A 23 -32.90 -25.47 -39.01
N GLY A 24 -32.34 -26.33 -39.88
CA GLY A 24 -32.24 -27.77 -39.65
C GLY A 24 -31.23 -28.12 -38.55
N VAL A 25 -30.06 -27.48 -38.56
CA VAL A 25 -28.99 -27.70 -37.56
C VAL A 25 -29.39 -27.15 -36.18
N VAL A 26 -30.16 -26.06 -36.13
CA VAL A 26 -30.63 -25.47 -34.86
C VAL A 26 -31.71 -26.33 -34.17
N LYS A 27 -32.48 -27.13 -34.93
CA LYS A 27 -33.51 -28.03 -34.36
C LYS A 27 -32.96 -29.34 -33.76
N GLU A 28 -31.75 -29.76 -34.13
CA GLU A 28 -31.09 -30.93 -33.53
C GLU A 28 -30.40 -30.60 -32.19
N GLN A 29 -29.98 -29.35 -31.99
CA GLN A 29 -29.30 -28.92 -30.76
C GLN A 29 -30.24 -28.39 -29.65
N TYR A 30 -31.45 -27.94 -29.99
CA TYR A 30 -32.43 -27.45 -29.02
C TYR A 30 -33.81 -28.00 -29.36
N GLY A 31 -34.20 -29.09 -28.70
CA GLY A 31 -35.50 -29.74 -28.89
C GLY A 31 -36.67 -28.76 -28.73
N SER A 32 -37.64 -28.82 -29.66
CA SER A 32 -38.86 -28.00 -29.63
C SER A 32 -39.97 -28.62 -28.76
N PRO A 33 -40.91 -27.81 -28.25
CA PRO A 33 -41.70 -28.11 -27.05
C PRO A 33 -42.94 -28.98 -27.35
N ARG A 34 -43.24 -29.92 -26.43
CA ARG A 34 -44.50 -30.67 -26.43
C ARG A 34 -45.63 -29.82 -25.85
N ALA A 35 -46.69 -29.63 -26.63
CA ALA A 35 -47.99 -29.19 -26.16
C ALA A 35 -48.78 -30.41 -25.63
N SER A 36 -49.32 -30.33 -24.41
CA SER A 36 -50.41 -31.21 -23.99
C SER A 36 -51.36 -30.54 -23.00
N SER A 37 -52.61 -30.40 -23.45
CA SER A 37 -53.89 -30.47 -22.75
C SER A 37 -54.07 -29.90 -21.33
N ARG A 38 -55.03 -28.96 -21.25
CA ARG A 38 -55.76 -28.58 -20.04
C ARG A 38 -56.39 -29.81 -19.36
N ARG A 39 -56.00 -30.09 -18.11
CA ARG A 39 -56.88 -30.64 -17.06
C ARG A 39 -56.44 -30.05 -15.72
N GLY A 40 -57.41 -29.56 -14.96
CA GLY A 40 -57.18 -28.96 -13.65
C GLY A 40 -56.53 -29.94 -12.68
N ARG A 41 -55.53 -29.45 -11.96
CA ARG A 41 -55.01 -30.02 -10.72
C ARG A 41 -54.54 -28.87 -9.84
N GLU A 42 -55.08 -28.84 -8.64
CA GLU A 42 -54.64 -28.00 -7.53
C GLU A 42 -53.12 -28.07 -7.41
N GLY A 43 -52.48 -26.90 -7.34
CA GLY A 43 -51.03 -26.80 -7.25
C GLY A 43 -50.52 -27.42 -5.95
N PRO A 44 -49.40 -28.16 -5.98
CA PRO A 44 -48.84 -28.73 -4.77
C PRO A 44 -48.36 -27.60 -3.84
N ALA A 45 -48.85 -27.63 -2.62
CA ALA A 45 -48.39 -26.84 -1.50
C ALA A 45 -46.91 -27.15 -1.19
N GLY A 46 -46.16 -26.12 -0.79
CA GLY A 46 -44.98 -26.25 0.06
C GLY A 46 -43.67 -26.65 -0.65
N GLY A 47 -43.08 -25.73 -1.41
CA GLY A 47 -41.61 -25.69 -1.51
C GLY A 47 -41.03 -25.16 -0.19
N PRO A 48 -39.81 -25.57 0.24
CA PRO A 48 -39.28 -25.19 1.54
C PRO A 48 -39.12 -23.67 1.59
N SER A 49 -39.89 -23.06 2.49
CA SER A 49 -39.76 -21.66 2.89
C SER A 49 -38.33 -21.43 3.35
N ARG A 50 -37.51 -20.85 2.46
CA ARG A 50 -36.25 -20.21 2.88
C ARG A 50 -36.66 -19.00 3.72
N ASP A 51 -36.15 -18.99 4.93
CA ASP A 51 -36.36 -18.00 5.97
C ASP A 51 -36.44 -16.57 5.40
N ASN A 52 -37.66 -16.07 5.24
CA ASN A 52 -37.92 -14.72 4.77
C ASN A 52 -38.06 -13.84 6.01
N GLY A 53 -36.94 -13.28 6.47
CA GLY A 53 -37.04 -11.93 7.02
C GLY A 53 -37.81 -11.08 6.02
N ALA A 54 -38.91 -10.45 6.44
CA ALA A 54 -39.76 -9.71 5.53
C ALA A 54 -38.94 -8.62 4.83
N ARG A 55 -38.70 -8.75 3.52
CA ARG A 55 -38.06 -7.71 2.73
C ARG A 55 -38.91 -6.44 2.84
N PRO A 56 -38.32 -5.27 3.09
CA PRO A 56 -39.08 -4.05 3.20
C PRO A 56 -39.66 -3.70 1.85
N LYS A 57 -40.88 -3.20 1.90
CA LYS A 57 -41.56 -2.68 0.74
C LYS A 57 -41.15 -1.22 0.53
N ILE A 58 -40.65 -0.90 -0.65
CA ILE A 58 -40.29 0.47 -1.03
C ILE A 58 -41.28 0.97 -2.08
N VAL A 59 -42.13 1.93 -1.70
CA VAL A 59 -43.12 2.53 -2.59
C VAL A 59 -42.44 3.64 -3.41
N ILE A 60 -42.37 3.47 -4.73
CA ILE A 60 -41.70 4.44 -5.62
C ILE A 60 -42.65 5.50 -6.20
N THR A 61 -43.95 5.39 -5.93
CA THR A 61 -44.97 6.29 -6.51
C THR A 61 -45.16 7.50 -5.61
N ASP A 62 -45.03 8.69 -6.19
CA ASP A 62 -45.11 9.98 -5.47
C ASP A 62 -44.02 10.17 -4.37
N THR A 63 -42.95 9.37 -4.43
CA THR A 63 -41.80 9.45 -3.52
C THR A 63 -40.61 10.10 -4.24
N ARG A 64 -39.87 11.00 -3.58
CA ARG A 64 -38.66 11.59 -4.19
C ARG A 64 -37.55 10.54 -4.30
N LEU A 65 -36.72 10.66 -5.33
CA LEU A 65 -35.60 9.73 -5.56
C LEU A 65 -34.69 9.60 -4.34
N ARG A 66 -34.30 10.72 -3.72
CA ARG A 66 -33.46 10.71 -2.51
C ARG A 66 -34.09 9.93 -1.35
N ASP A 67 -35.41 10.05 -1.16
CA ASP A 67 -36.11 9.37 -0.06
C ASP A 67 -36.19 7.85 -0.35
N ILE A 68 -36.27 7.46 -1.62
CA ILE A 68 -36.17 6.05 -2.06
C ILE A 68 -34.75 5.53 -1.83
N SER A 69 -33.73 6.33 -2.15
CA SER A 69 -32.32 6.02 -1.92
C SER A 69 -32.01 5.83 -0.44
N ASP A 70 -32.44 6.74 0.41
CA ASP A 70 -32.25 6.70 1.86
C ASP A 70 -32.92 5.44 2.45
N GLN A 71 -34.19 5.18 2.10
CA GLN A 71 -34.90 3.95 2.55
C GLN A 71 -34.19 2.66 2.11
N SER A 72 -33.65 2.66 0.89
CA SER A 72 -32.93 1.51 0.34
C SER A 72 -31.59 1.30 1.06
N LEU A 73 -30.87 2.39 1.34
CA LEU A 73 -29.60 2.37 2.07
C LEU A 73 -29.78 1.97 3.52
N ASP A 74 -30.75 2.55 4.23
CA ASP A 74 -31.06 2.21 5.62
C ASP A 74 -31.29 0.71 5.80
N HIS A 75 -32.04 0.10 4.87
CA HIS A 75 -32.27 -1.33 4.93
C HIS A 75 -31.03 -2.16 4.55
N LEU A 76 -30.26 -1.74 3.55
CA LEU A 76 -29.01 -2.41 3.22
C LEU A 76 -28.04 -2.38 4.40
N VAL A 77 -27.95 -1.26 5.12
CA VAL A 77 -27.11 -1.12 6.32
C VAL A 77 -27.63 -2.05 7.43
N ALA A 78 -28.93 -2.02 7.71
CA ALA A 78 -29.56 -2.84 8.74
C ALA A 78 -29.44 -4.35 8.48
N THR A 79 -29.22 -4.75 7.23
CA THR A 79 -29.06 -6.17 6.82
C THR A 79 -27.62 -6.54 6.47
N ASN A 80 -26.66 -5.63 6.65
CA ASN A 80 -25.24 -5.88 6.38
C ASN A 80 -24.53 -6.59 7.55
N GLU A 81 -25.24 -7.47 8.26
CA GLU A 81 -24.66 -8.33 9.31
C GLU A 81 -24.92 -9.81 8.97
N PRO A 82 -23.87 -10.64 8.80
CA PRO A 82 -22.45 -10.27 8.76
C PRO A 82 -22.12 -9.37 7.56
N GLU A 83 -21.06 -8.56 7.69
CA GLU A 83 -20.67 -7.54 6.72
C GLU A 83 -20.33 -8.14 5.35
N ARG A 84 -21.03 -7.68 4.31
CA ARG A 84 -20.87 -8.15 2.92
C ARG A 84 -20.65 -7.00 1.95
N LEU A 85 -21.16 -5.82 2.28
CA LEU A 85 -20.97 -4.56 1.57
C LEU A 85 -19.98 -3.67 2.31
N PHE A 86 -19.09 -3.06 1.54
CA PHE A 86 -18.01 -2.23 2.06
C PHE A 86 -17.77 -1.02 1.15
N VAL A 87 -17.03 -0.05 1.66
CA VAL A 87 -16.42 1.03 0.89
C VAL A 87 -14.94 0.73 0.71
N ARG A 88 -14.44 0.84 -0.52
CA ARG A 88 -13.01 0.81 -0.82
C ARG A 88 -12.68 1.72 -1.98
N ALA A 89 -11.61 2.49 -1.86
CA ALA A 89 -11.09 3.35 -2.93
C ALA A 89 -12.18 4.26 -3.56
N ARG A 90 -13.04 4.85 -2.72
CA ARG A 90 -14.19 5.71 -3.10
C ARG A 90 -15.25 5.01 -3.96
N GLY A 91 -15.51 3.73 -3.72
CA GLY A 91 -16.64 3.04 -4.33
C GLY A 91 -17.18 1.93 -3.44
N LEU A 92 -18.44 1.56 -3.69
CA LEU A 92 -19.04 0.37 -3.10
C LEU A 92 -18.38 -0.88 -3.65
N VAL A 93 -18.04 -1.79 -2.74
CA VAL A 93 -17.49 -3.10 -3.05
C VAL A 93 -18.23 -4.17 -2.24
N ARG A 94 -18.10 -5.41 -2.67
CA ARG A 94 -18.47 -6.59 -1.87
C ARG A 94 -17.30 -7.58 -1.83
N ILE A 95 -17.34 -8.50 -0.89
CA ILE A 95 -16.45 -9.67 -0.92
C ILE A 95 -17.16 -10.79 -1.70
N GLY A 96 -16.66 -11.08 -2.89
CA GLY A 96 -17.08 -12.21 -3.72
C GLY A 96 -16.15 -13.40 -3.53
N THR A 97 -16.46 -14.51 -4.22
CA THR A 97 -15.55 -15.65 -4.35
C THR A 97 -15.44 -16.03 -5.81
N ASP A 98 -14.24 -16.38 -6.27
CA ASP A 98 -14.05 -16.97 -7.59
C ASP A 98 -14.53 -18.43 -7.65
N GLU A 99 -14.38 -19.08 -8.82
CA GLU A 99 -14.79 -20.48 -9.04
C GLU A 99 -14.02 -21.48 -8.17
N LYS A 100 -12.89 -21.06 -7.57
CA LYS A 100 -12.07 -21.87 -6.66
C LYS A 100 -12.39 -21.60 -5.19
N GLY A 101 -13.33 -20.70 -4.90
CA GLY A 101 -13.69 -20.31 -3.55
C GLY A 101 -12.71 -19.32 -2.90
N ILE A 102 -11.82 -18.69 -3.68
CA ILE A 102 -10.90 -17.65 -3.19
C ILE A 102 -11.66 -16.34 -3.11
N ALA A 103 -11.59 -15.69 -1.95
CA ALA A 103 -12.27 -14.41 -1.74
C ALA A 103 -11.60 -13.27 -2.53
N VAL A 104 -12.42 -12.46 -3.18
CA VAL A 104 -12.02 -11.34 -4.04
C VAL A 104 -12.81 -10.08 -3.71
N ILE A 105 -12.18 -8.92 -3.88
CA ILE A 105 -12.87 -7.63 -3.74
C ILE A 105 -13.51 -7.25 -5.07
N ASP A 106 -14.84 -7.33 -5.11
CA ASP A 106 -15.65 -7.00 -6.29
C ASP A 106 -16.15 -5.55 -6.20
N ARG A 107 -15.72 -4.67 -7.12
CA ARG A 107 -16.30 -3.33 -7.24
C ARG A 107 -17.71 -3.43 -7.82
N LEU A 108 -18.67 -2.79 -7.16
CA LEU A 108 -20.05 -2.78 -7.62
C LEU A 108 -20.22 -1.81 -8.79
N ASN A 109 -20.91 -2.27 -9.82
CA ASN A 109 -21.32 -1.49 -10.98
C ASN A 109 -22.85 -1.39 -11.00
N GLU A 110 -23.41 -0.67 -11.98
CA GLU A 110 -24.87 -0.50 -12.12
C GLU A 110 -25.62 -1.84 -12.03
N HIS A 111 -25.14 -2.88 -12.72
CA HIS A 111 -25.79 -4.18 -12.78
C HIS A 111 -25.71 -4.95 -11.46
N SER A 112 -24.51 -5.03 -10.87
CA SER A 112 -24.32 -5.80 -9.63
C SER A 112 -25.01 -5.11 -8.45
N PHE A 113 -24.96 -3.79 -8.34
CA PHE A 113 -25.65 -3.06 -7.28
C PHE A 113 -27.18 -3.12 -7.43
N ARG A 114 -27.70 -2.96 -8.65
CA ARG A 114 -29.14 -3.14 -8.92
C ARG A 114 -29.63 -4.53 -8.51
N GLY A 115 -28.84 -5.56 -8.79
CA GLY A 115 -29.15 -6.93 -8.41
C GLY A 115 -29.09 -7.18 -6.89
N ILE A 116 -28.36 -6.37 -6.13
CA ILE A 116 -28.33 -6.41 -4.67
C ILE A 116 -29.59 -5.73 -4.12
N LEU A 117 -29.93 -4.54 -4.63
CA LEU A 117 -31.15 -3.83 -4.27
C LEU A 117 -32.41 -4.71 -4.48
N GLU A 118 -32.55 -5.33 -5.65
CA GLU A 118 -33.68 -6.21 -6.00
C GLU A 118 -33.80 -7.45 -5.08
N ARG A 119 -32.69 -7.93 -4.51
CA ARG A 119 -32.69 -9.08 -3.59
C ARG A 119 -32.93 -8.71 -2.14
N THR A 120 -32.81 -7.42 -1.82
CA THR A 120 -32.85 -6.92 -0.45
C THR A 120 -34.19 -6.20 -0.18
N CYS A 121 -34.72 -5.46 -1.15
CA CYS A 121 -35.95 -4.66 -1.01
C CYS A 121 -36.98 -5.04 -2.08
N ASP A 122 -38.27 -5.01 -1.71
CA ASP A 122 -39.39 -5.23 -2.63
C ASP A 122 -39.94 -3.88 -3.12
N TYR A 123 -39.57 -3.46 -4.33
CA TYR A 123 -40.04 -2.18 -4.89
C TYR A 123 -41.42 -2.31 -5.51
N VAL A 124 -42.31 -1.36 -5.21
CA VAL A 124 -43.68 -1.36 -5.71
C VAL A 124 -44.09 -0.01 -6.29
N ARG A 125 -44.84 -0.06 -7.39
CA ARG A 125 -45.53 1.08 -7.97
C ARG A 125 -47.03 0.99 -7.64
N LEU A 126 -47.61 2.07 -7.17
CA LEU A 126 -49.05 2.20 -6.99
C LEU A 126 -49.69 2.62 -8.30
N GLN A 127 -50.72 1.89 -8.73
CA GLN A 127 -51.51 2.19 -9.92
C GLN A 127 -53.00 2.25 -9.56
N PRO A 128 -53.80 3.15 -10.16
CA PRO A 128 -55.24 3.17 -9.91
C PRO A 128 -55.88 1.89 -10.44
N ASP A 129 -56.64 1.20 -9.59
CA ASP A 129 -57.42 0.03 -9.94
C ASP A 129 -58.72 0.44 -10.63
N LYS A 130 -58.78 0.22 -11.94
CA LYS A 130 -59.89 0.64 -12.79
C LYS A 130 -61.12 -0.28 -12.71
N LYS A 131 -61.19 -1.21 -11.74
CA LYS A 131 -62.25 -2.23 -11.64
C LYS A 131 -63.37 -1.94 -10.64
N GLY A 132 -63.36 -0.80 -9.95
CA GLY A 132 -64.41 -0.43 -8.99
C GLY A 132 -65.15 0.85 -9.37
N ASN A 133 -66.49 0.80 -9.45
CA ASN A 133 -67.32 2.01 -9.50
C ASN A 133 -67.23 2.74 -8.14
N ASP A 134 -66.96 4.04 -8.19
CA ASP A 134 -67.01 5.05 -7.12
C ASP A 134 -65.92 5.11 -6.02
N LYS A 135 -64.86 4.29 -6.06
CA LYS A 135 -63.64 4.54 -5.25
C LYS A 135 -62.37 4.21 -6.02
N ILE A 136 -61.43 5.17 -6.14
CA ILE A 136 -60.08 4.91 -6.64
C ILE A 136 -59.36 4.05 -5.59
N LEU A 137 -59.31 2.74 -5.82
CA LEU A 137 -58.42 1.84 -5.08
C LEU A 137 -57.04 1.88 -5.75
N TRP A 138 -55.97 1.82 -4.96
CA TRP A 138 -54.60 1.72 -5.48
C TRP A 138 -54.14 0.27 -5.44
N LYS A 139 -53.68 -0.24 -6.58
CA LYS A 139 -53.08 -1.55 -6.72
C LYS A 139 -51.56 -1.42 -6.69
N GLU A 140 -50.92 -2.22 -5.83
CA GLU A 140 -49.48 -2.40 -5.85
C GLU A 140 -49.07 -3.29 -7.02
N VAL A 141 -48.10 -2.82 -7.79
CA VAL A 141 -47.48 -3.55 -8.90
C VAL A 141 -45.99 -3.68 -8.61
N PRO A 142 -45.46 -4.90 -8.44
CA PRO A 142 -44.03 -5.12 -8.28
C PRO A 142 -43.25 -4.50 -9.44
N THR A 143 -42.13 -3.88 -9.11
CA THR A 143 -41.25 -3.24 -10.09
C THR A 143 -39.81 -3.45 -9.67
N ALA A 144 -38.88 -3.44 -10.64
CA ALA A 144 -37.47 -3.51 -10.32
C ALA A 144 -36.95 -2.12 -9.88
N PRO A 145 -35.89 -2.04 -9.07
CA PRO A 145 -35.23 -0.77 -8.78
C PRO A 145 -34.85 -0.07 -10.08
N SER A 146 -35.10 1.24 -10.16
CA SER A 146 -34.82 2.03 -11.35
C SER A 146 -33.31 2.20 -11.53
N LYS A 147 -32.89 2.53 -12.77
CA LYS A 147 -31.49 2.90 -13.02
C LYS A 147 -31.12 4.21 -12.31
N ASP A 148 -32.07 5.13 -12.20
CA ASP A 148 -31.86 6.41 -11.53
C ASP A 148 -31.55 6.22 -10.05
N LEU A 149 -32.24 5.29 -9.36
CA LEU A 149 -31.93 4.92 -7.97
C LEU A 149 -30.50 4.37 -7.83
N VAL A 150 -30.13 3.45 -8.72
CA VAL A 150 -28.81 2.82 -8.72
C VAL A 150 -27.72 3.87 -8.94
N ASN A 151 -27.92 4.75 -9.92
CA ASN A 151 -26.96 5.81 -10.26
C ASN A 151 -26.85 6.87 -9.16
N ASP A 152 -27.98 7.25 -8.56
CA ASP A 152 -28.03 8.18 -7.43
C ASP A 152 -27.18 7.65 -6.27
N VAL A 153 -27.45 6.42 -5.82
CA VAL A 153 -26.69 5.80 -4.73
C VAL A 153 -25.22 5.59 -5.10
N LEU A 154 -24.89 5.13 -6.31
CA LEU A 154 -23.49 4.97 -6.75
C LEU A 154 -22.75 6.31 -6.95
N SER A 155 -23.45 7.44 -7.00
CA SER A 155 -22.86 8.78 -7.13
C SER A 155 -22.58 9.48 -5.80
N LEU A 156 -23.02 8.90 -4.68
CA LEU A 156 -22.82 9.48 -3.35
C LEU A 156 -21.33 9.73 -3.05
N GLY A 157 -21.04 10.84 -2.36
CA GLY A 157 -19.67 11.19 -1.98
C GLY A 157 -19.10 10.32 -0.84
N ALA A 158 -19.98 9.66 -0.09
CA ALA A 158 -19.69 8.74 1.01
C ALA A 158 -20.85 7.76 1.15
N TRP A 159 -20.59 6.56 1.68
CA TRP A 159 -21.60 5.54 1.89
C TRP A 159 -21.59 5.05 3.34
N PRO A 160 -22.74 4.63 3.88
CA PRO A 160 -22.86 4.15 5.25
C PRO A 160 -22.43 2.69 5.43
N PHE A 161 -21.37 2.25 4.73
CA PHE A 161 -20.83 0.89 4.86
C PHE A 161 -19.39 0.92 5.39
N PRO A 162 -18.96 -0.11 6.12
CA PRO A 162 -17.60 -0.19 6.66
C PRO A 162 -16.54 -0.14 5.56
N VAL A 163 -15.36 0.38 5.90
CA VAL A 163 -14.22 0.43 4.97
C VAL A 163 -13.48 -0.90 4.99
N VAL A 164 -13.15 -1.43 3.81
CA VAL A 164 -12.26 -2.60 3.69
C VAL A 164 -11.02 -2.23 2.89
N GLU A 165 -9.84 -2.51 3.44
CA GLU A 165 -8.56 -2.28 2.77
C GLU A 165 -8.10 -3.51 1.98
N SER A 166 -8.25 -4.70 2.56
CA SER A 166 -7.75 -5.96 2.03
C SER A 166 -8.60 -7.18 2.43
N VAL A 167 -8.48 -8.25 1.66
CA VAL A 167 -8.93 -9.60 2.01
C VAL A 167 -7.71 -10.43 2.37
N VAL A 168 -7.74 -11.11 3.50
CA VAL A 168 -6.62 -11.93 4.00
C VAL A 168 -7.05 -13.38 4.16
N GLN A 169 -6.14 -14.30 3.87
CA GLN A 169 -6.35 -15.75 3.96
C GLN A 169 -5.67 -16.37 5.20
N THR A 170 -4.99 -15.56 6.01
CA THR A 170 -4.35 -15.95 7.27
C THR A 170 -5.09 -15.33 8.45
N PRO A 171 -5.09 -16.01 9.62
CA PRO A 171 -5.61 -15.43 10.86
C PRO A 171 -4.98 -14.08 11.15
N ILE A 172 -5.74 -13.21 11.82
CA ILE A 172 -5.27 -11.89 12.23
C ILE A 172 -4.94 -11.96 13.72
N ILE A 173 -3.71 -11.62 14.10
CA ILE A 173 -3.34 -11.39 15.50
C ILE A 173 -3.18 -9.89 15.70
N HIS A 174 -3.96 -9.33 16.62
CA HIS A 174 -3.83 -7.94 17.03
C HIS A 174 -2.62 -7.77 17.96
N LEU A 175 -2.11 -6.54 18.06
CA LEU A 175 -0.96 -6.28 18.92
C LEU A 175 -1.27 -6.50 20.41
N ASP A 176 -2.55 -6.47 20.81
CA ASP A 176 -3.01 -6.85 22.16
C ASP A 176 -2.98 -8.37 22.44
N GLY A 177 -2.65 -9.19 21.44
CA GLY A 177 -2.56 -10.65 21.53
C GLY A 177 -3.84 -11.41 21.20
N SER A 178 -4.95 -10.70 20.96
CA SER A 178 -6.19 -11.33 20.49
C SER A 178 -6.02 -11.87 19.06
N ILE A 179 -6.61 -13.03 18.79
CA ILE A 179 -6.48 -13.74 17.50
C ILE A 179 -7.86 -13.96 16.90
N ILE A 180 -8.02 -13.53 15.65
CA ILE A 180 -9.22 -13.75 14.83
C ILE A 180 -8.99 -14.98 13.95
N THR A 181 -9.75 -16.04 14.24
CA THR A 181 -9.76 -17.31 13.48
C THR A 181 -11.13 -17.62 12.85
N ALA A 182 -12.15 -16.81 13.13
CA ALA A 182 -13.46 -16.90 12.48
C ALA A 182 -13.48 -16.02 11.24
N ALA A 183 -13.95 -16.55 10.11
CA ALA A 183 -14.10 -15.79 8.87
C ALA A 183 -15.05 -14.60 9.07
N GLY A 184 -14.68 -13.43 8.57
CA GLY A 184 -15.46 -12.20 8.75
C GLY A 184 -14.62 -10.94 8.69
N TYR A 185 -15.28 -9.80 8.90
CA TYR A 185 -14.63 -8.50 8.91
C TYR A 185 -13.99 -8.21 10.27
N ASP A 186 -12.74 -7.75 10.26
CA ASP A 186 -12.06 -7.20 11.43
C ASP A 186 -11.97 -5.68 11.32
N PRO A 187 -12.69 -4.91 12.17
CA PRO A 187 -12.68 -3.46 12.11
C PRO A 187 -11.37 -2.85 12.59
N LYS A 188 -10.55 -3.55 13.40
CA LYS A 188 -9.27 -3.00 13.89
C LYS A 188 -8.23 -2.92 12.77
N THR A 189 -8.16 -3.91 11.89
CA THR A 189 -7.22 -3.93 10.75
C THR A 189 -7.88 -3.62 9.41
N LEU A 190 -9.15 -3.24 9.39
CA LEU A 190 -9.96 -2.98 8.18
C LEU A 190 -9.84 -4.10 7.13
N SER A 191 -9.73 -5.34 7.60
CA SER A 191 -9.44 -6.51 6.75
C SER A 191 -10.56 -7.51 6.86
N TYR A 192 -10.89 -8.15 5.74
CA TYR A 192 -11.82 -9.28 5.72
C TYR A 192 -11.04 -10.58 5.73
N TYR A 193 -11.15 -11.35 6.82
CA TYR A 193 -10.55 -12.68 6.91
C TYR A 193 -11.43 -13.71 6.19
N ALA A 194 -10.91 -14.25 5.10
CA ALA A 194 -11.54 -15.28 4.29
C ALA A 194 -10.56 -16.45 4.11
N PRO A 195 -10.47 -17.37 5.09
CA PRO A 195 -9.61 -18.52 4.95
C PRO A 195 -10.06 -19.42 3.79
N PRO A 196 -9.13 -20.07 3.08
CA PRO A 196 -9.46 -21.13 2.13
C PRO A 196 -10.26 -22.23 2.81
N ASN A 197 -11.19 -22.84 2.08
CA ASN A 197 -12.04 -23.92 2.57
C ASN A 197 -11.21 -25.03 3.22
N GLY A 198 -11.61 -25.46 4.41
CA GLY A 198 -10.94 -26.53 5.17
C GLY A 198 -9.73 -26.08 5.99
N THR A 199 -9.34 -24.80 5.96
CA THR A 199 -8.28 -24.28 6.84
C THR A 199 -8.68 -24.45 8.31
N THR A 200 -7.92 -25.24 9.05
CA THR A 200 -8.06 -25.39 10.51
C THR A 200 -6.77 -24.91 11.17
N ILE A 201 -6.89 -24.01 12.14
CA ILE A 201 -5.75 -23.49 12.89
C ILE A 201 -5.74 -24.18 14.27
N PRO A 202 -4.67 -24.89 14.64
CA PRO A 202 -4.50 -25.43 15.98
C PRO A 202 -4.58 -24.33 17.05
N ALA A 203 -4.86 -24.72 18.29
CA ALA A 203 -4.85 -23.79 19.41
C ALA A 203 -3.46 -23.14 19.56
N VAL A 204 -3.45 -21.82 19.68
CA VAL A 204 -2.24 -21.04 19.99
C VAL A 204 -2.20 -20.84 21.51
N PRO A 205 -1.11 -21.20 22.21
CA PRO A 205 -1.00 -20.99 23.66
C PRO A 205 -1.18 -19.51 24.03
N ASP A 206 -1.94 -19.17 25.07
CA ASP A 206 -2.10 -17.77 25.51
C ASP A 206 -0.83 -17.19 26.11
N VAL A 207 -0.02 -18.04 26.74
CA VAL A 207 1.32 -17.73 27.24
C VAL A 207 2.28 -18.80 26.71
N PRO A 208 2.96 -18.56 25.57
CA PRO A 208 3.90 -19.51 25.01
C PRO A 208 5.09 -19.77 25.95
N THR A 209 5.46 -21.04 26.11
CA THR A 209 6.69 -21.46 26.81
C THR A 209 7.91 -21.40 25.88
N ASP A 210 9.12 -21.47 26.44
CA ASP A 210 10.35 -21.52 25.62
C ASP A 210 10.37 -22.73 24.67
N GLN A 211 9.77 -23.86 25.07
CA GLN A 211 9.63 -25.04 24.21
C GLN A 211 8.64 -24.79 23.07
N ASP A 212 7.50 -24.13 23.34
CA ASP A 212 6.54 -23.75 22.30
C ASP A 212 7.18 -22.82 21.25
N VAL A 213 8.00 -21.88 21.72
CA VAL A 213 8.73 -20.94 20.85
C VAL A 213 9.74 -21.69 19.99
N LYS A 214 10.49 -22.63 20.57
CA LYS A 214 11.45 -23.45 19.83
C LYS A 214 10.76 -24.33 18.78
N ASP A 215 9.70 -25.03 19.16
CA ASP A 215 8.95 -25.91 18.25
C ASP A 215 8.30 -25.10 17.12
N ALA A 216 7.79 -23.90 17.43
CA ALA A 216 7.27 -22.99 16.43
C ALA A 216 8.36 -22.48 15.47
N ALA A 217 9.54 -22.10 15.99
CA ALA A 217 10.67 -21.66 15.18
C ALA A 217 11.17 -22.77 14.24
N ASP A 218 11.30 -24.00 14.74
CA ASP A 218 11.68 -25.18 13.96
C ASP A 218 10.63 -25.48 12.87
N LEU A 219 9.34 -25.37 13.19
CA LEU A 219 8.26 -25.65 12.26
C LEU A 219 8.15 -24.62 11.11
N ILE A 220 8.34 -23.32 11.38
CA ILE A 220 8.33 -22.33 10.29
C ILE A 220 9.52 -22.50 9.34
N TRP A 221 10.61 -23.10 9.81
CA TRP A 221 11.80 -23.39 9.01
C TRP A 221 11.71 -24.71 8.23
N GLU A 222 10.94 -25.68 8.73
CA GLU A 222 10.82 -27.00 8.15
C GLU A 222 10.57 -27.05 6.63
N PRO A 223 9.68 -26.24 6.02
CA PRO A 223 9.49 -26.28 4.56
C PRO A 223 10.70 -25.73 3.77
N PHE A 224 11.63 -25.04 4.42
CA PHE A 224 12.80 -24.41 3.79
C PHE A 224 14.13 -25.12 4.09
N ILE A 225 14.11 -26.20 4.88
CA ILE A 225 15.31 -26.82 5.48
C ILE A 225 16.35 -27.33 4.46
N ASP A 226 15.90 -27.78 3.29
CA ASP A 226 16.78 -28.37 2.27
C ASP A 226 17.26 -27.37 1.21
N PHE A 227 16.84 -26.11 1.30
CA PHE A 227 17.24 -25.09 0.34
C PHE A 227 18.67 -24.60 0.60
N PRO A 228 19.45 -24.32 -0.45
CA PRO A 228 20.89 -24.10 -0.32
C PRO A 228 21.19 -22.62 -0.10
N PHE A 229 20.77 -22.08 1.04
CA PHE A 229 21.11 -20.72 1.45
C PHE A 229 22.61 -20.61 1.76
N ILE A 230 23.21 -19.49 1.40
CA ILE A 230 24.67 -19.30 1.56
C ILE A 230 25.07 -18.91 2.99
N ASP A 231 24.14 -18.34 3.76
CA ASP A 231 24.37 -17.85 5.12
C ASP A 231 23.07 -17.88 5.96
N GLU A 232 23.22 -17.63 7.27
CA GLU A 232 22.08 -17.56 8.20
C GLU A 232 21.19 -16.33 7.97
N THR A 233 21.76 -15.20 7.53
CA THR A 233 21.02 -13.98 7.20
C THR A 233 19.95 -14.23 6.13
N SER A 234 20.33 -14.91 5.05
CA SER A 234 19.45 -15.26 3.94
C SER A 234 18.32 -16.17 4.39
N LYS A 235 18.57 -17.09 5.33
CA LYS A 235 17.53 -17.96 5.93
C LYS A 235 16.57 -17.13 6.79
N THR A 236 17.09 -16.29 7.67
CA THR A 236 16.30 -15.42 8.54
C THR A 236 15.43 -14.45 7.73
N HIS A 237 15.91 -13.99 6.57
CA HIS A 237 15.11 -13.16 5.66
C HIS A 237 13.92 -13.88 5.03
N ILE A 238 13.98 -15.20 4.83
CA ILE A 238 12.79 -15.98 4.41
C ILE A 238 11.79 -16.10 5.56
N ALA A 239 12.25 -16.31 6.79
CA ALA A 239 11.36 -16.26 7.96
C ALA A 239 10.73 -14.86 8.13
N ALA A 240 11.51 -13.80 7.92
CA ALA A 240 11.01 -12.42 7.92
C ALA A 240 9.95 -12.19 6.82
N ALA A 241 10.14 -12.75 5.62
CA ALA A 241 9.15 -12.69 4.54
C ALA A 241 7.84 -13.37 4.95
N LEU A 242 7.91 -14.59 5.51
CA LEU A 242 6.74 -15.32 6.00
C LEU A 242 6.00 -14.54 7.09
N LEU A 243 6.71 -14.06 8.12
CA LEU A 243 6.13 -13.24 9.18
C LEU A 243 5.49 -11.96 8.61
N THR A 244 6.15 -11.30 7.67
CA THR A 244 5.63 -10.08 7.02
C THR A 244 4.33 -10.35 6.26
N ILE A 245 4.23 -11.49 5.57
CA ILE A 245 3.02 -11.89 4.84
C ILE A 245 1.84 -12.12 5.79
N VAL A 246 2.04 -12.88 6.86
CA VAL A 246 0.98 -13.22 7.83
C VAL A 246 0.58 -11.99 8.66
N LEU A 247 1.57 -11.20 9.09
CA LEU A 247 1.38 -10.08 10.01
C LEU A 247 1.15 -8.74 9.29
N ARG A 248 1.06 -8.73 7.95
CA ARG A 248 0.82 -7.52 7.19
C ARG A 248 -0.33 -6.66 7.75
N PRO A 249 -1.49 -7.24 8.14
CA PRO A 249 -2.63 -6.49 8.69
C PRO A 249 -2.30 -5.59 9.89
N VAL A 250 -1.32 -5.96 10.71
CA VAL A 250 -0.94 -5.21 11.93
C VAL A 250 0.34 -4.41 11.80
N ILE A 251 1.06 -4.53 10.68
CA ILE A 251 2.24 -3.71 10.40
C ILE A 251 1.78 -2.37 9.82
N PRO A 252 1.99 -1.25 10.55
CA PRO A 252 1.68 0.08 10.03
C PRO A 252 2.76 0.49 9.02
N GLY A 253 2.36 1.26 8.02
CA GLY A 253 3.31 1.79 7.04
C GLY A 253 3.71 0.82 5.92
N PRO A 254 4.74 1.19 5.13
CA PRO A 254 5.27 0.37 4.05
C PRO A 254 6.10 -0.82 4.59
N VAL A 255 6.29 -1.82 3.74
CA VAL A 255 7.18 -2.97 3.98
C VAL A 255 8.15 -3.10 2.81
N PRO A 256 9.41 -3.52 3.03
CA PRO A 256 10.35 -3.72 1.94
C PRO A 256 9.92 -4.92 1.08
N ALA A 257 10.45 -4.97 -0.14
CA ALA A 257 10.35 -6.16 -0.97
C ALA A 257 11.37 -7.23 -0.54
N PHE A 258 11.08 -8.50 -0.76
CA PHE A 258 12.02 -9.59 -0.52
C PHE A 258 12.57 -10.10 -1.85
N ILE A 259 13.89 -10.21 -1.98
CA ILE A 259 14.54 -10.75 -3.17
C ILE A 259 15.16 -12.11 -2.83
N ILE A 260 14.79 -13.12 -3.60
CA ILE A 260 15.36 -14.46 -3.56
C ILE A 260 16.25 -14.63 -4.79
N ASP A 261 17.54 -14.52 -4.58
CA ASP A 261 18.55 -14.48 -5.63
C ASP A 261 19.38 -15.76 -5.66
N LYS A 262 19.81 -16.15 -6.86
CA LYS A 262 20.57 -17.39 -7.11
C LYS A 262 21.45 -17.27 -8.35
N PRO A 263 22.53 -18.06 -8.48
CA PRO A 263 23.37 -18.00 -9.67
C PRO A 263 22.77 -18.72 -10.88
N ALA A 264 21.92 -19.73 -10.67
CA ALA A 264 21.45 -20.62 -11.73
C ALA A 264 19.96 -21.00 -11.61
N PRO A 265 19.29 -21.32 -12.74
CA PRO A 265 17.96 -21.91 -12.72
C PRO A 265 17.94 -23.28 -12.02
N GLY A 266 16.80 -23.64 -11.42
CA GLY A 266 16.63 -24.93 -10.73
C GLY A 266 17.12 -24.98 -9.26
N THR A 267 17.66 -23.89 -8.69
CA THR A 267 18.12 -23.86 -7.28
C THR A 267 16.98 -23.82 -6.26
N GLY A 268 15.76 -23.41 -6.67
CA GLY A 268 14.56 -23.44 -5.82
C GLY A 268 13.92 -22.10 -5.46
N ALA A 269 14.38 -20.95 -5.99
CA ALA A 269 13.82 -19.64 -5.61
C ALA A 269 12.31 -19.49 -5.90
N SER A 270 11.86 -19.92 -7.08
CA SER A 270 10.42 -19.90 -7.43
C SER A 270 9.62 -20.85 -6.53
N LEU A 271 10.20 -21.97 -6.10
CA LEU A 271 9.57 -22.91 -5.16
C LEU A 271 9.40 -22.30 -3.77
N ILE A 272 10.39 -21.54 -3.26
CA ILE A 272 10.23 -20.77 -2.01
C ILE A 272 9.09 -19.77 -2.12
N ALA A 273 8.99 -19.03 -3.23
CA ALA A 273 7.89 -18.10 -3.45
C ALA A 273 6.52 -18.81 -3.48
N SER A 274 6.44 -20.01 -4.08
CA SER A 274 5.26 -20.87 -4.01
C SER A 274 4.93 -21.32 -2.59
N ILE A 275 5.92 -21.78 -1.80
CA ILE A 275 5.72 -22.16 -0.38
C ILE A 275 5.16 -20.98 0.43
N LEU A 276 5.75 -19.78 0.29
CA LEU A 276 5.26 -18.56 0.94
C LEU A 276 3.81 -18.23 0.53
N SER A 277 3.44 -18.50 -0.72
CA SER A 277 2.09 -18.30 -1.24
C SER A 277 1.09 -19.31 -0.69
N VAL A 278 1.47 -20.58 -0.63
CA VAL A 278 0.64 -21.63 -0.02
C VAL A 278 0.36 -21.27 1.44
N ILE A 279 1.37 -20.81 2.19
CA ILE A 279 1.15 -20.41 3.59
C ILE A 279 0.28 -19.14 3.66
N GLY A 280 0.63 -18.08 2.93
CA GLY A 280 -0.04 -16.78 3.01
C GLY A 280 -1.43 -16.71 2.38
N GLN A 281 -1.66 -17.41 1.28
CA GLN A 281 -2.89 -17.32 0.47
C GLN A 281 -3.68 -18.63 0.45
N GLY A 282 -3.07 -19.76 0.82
CA GLY A 282 -3.70 -21.08 0.76
C GLY A 282 -3.67 -21.76 -0.61
N GLY A 283 -2.90 -21.21 -1.55
CA GLY A 283 -2.70 -21.76 -2.89
C GLY A 283 -1.57 -21.05 -3.60
N ASP A 284 -1.33 -21.42 -4.86
CA ASP A 284 -0.34 -20.74 -5.68
C ASP A 284 -0.78 -19.30 -5.99
N ALA A 285 0.09 -18.34 -5.71
CA ALA A 285 -0.12 -16.97 -6.14
C ALA A 285 0.00 -16.87 -7.67
N ALA A 286 -0.76 -15.96 -8.27
CA ALA A 286 -0.57 -15.61 -9.67
C ALA A 286 0.88 -15.11 -9.88
N VAL A 287 1.66 -15.84 -10.68
CA VAL A 287 3.04 -15.48 -10.99
C VAL A 287 3.06 -14.29 -11.95
N ILE A 288 3.65 -13.19 -11.50
CA ILE A 288 3.85 -12.01 -12.32
C ILE A 288 5.24 -12.10 -12.95
N GLY A 289 5.35 -12.27 -14.27
CA GLY A 289 6.64 -12.10 -14.92
C GLY A 289 7.15 -10.65 -14.75
N ALA A 290 8.42 -10.45 -14.43
CA ALA A 290 9.00 -9.12 -14.26
C ALA A 290 8.77 -8.24 -15.52
N PRO A 291 8.06 -7.10 -15.42
CA PRO A 291 7.98 -6.14 -16.52
C PRO A 291 9.34 -5.58 -16.92
N ARG A 292 9.49 -5.28 -18.22
CA ARG A 292 10.72 -4.70 -18.78
C ARG A 292 10.78 -3.17 -18.70
N ASP A 293 9.64 -2.50 -18.56
CA ASP A 293 9.53 -1.05 -18.56
C ASP A 293 8.65 -0.55 -17.40
N ASP A 294 8.87 0.71 -16.99
CA ASP A 294 8.22 1.28 -15.82
C ASP A 294 6.71 1.53 -16.02
N ASP A 295 6.27 1.82 -17.25
CA ASP A 295 4.84 1.96 -17.56
C ASP A 295 4.12 0.62 -17.34
N ALA A 296 4.73 -0.49 -17.75
CA ALA A 296 4.23 -1.83 -17.48
C ALA A 296 4.25 -2.15 -15.98
N TRP A 297 5.27 -1.70 -15.23
CA TRP A 297 5.28 -1.80 -13.76
C TRP A 297 4.10 -1.05 -13.12
N SER A 298 3.89 0.23 -13.45
CA SER A 298 2.77 1.03 -12.91
C SER A 298 1.42 0.35 -13.15
N LYS A 299 1.21 -0.17 -14.37
CA LYS A 299 -0.02 -0.89 -14.73
C LYS A 299 -0.24 -2.14 -13.90
N LYS A 300 0.81 -2.96 -13.71
CA LYS A 300 0.72 -4.18 -12.90
C LYS A 300 0.50 -3.86 -11.43
N ILE A 301 1.21 -2.88 -10.88
CA ILE A 301 1.02 -2.40 -9.50
C ILE A 301 -0.43 -1.95 -9.29
N THR A 302 -0.95 -1.08 -10.17
CA THR A 302 -2.33 -0.60 -10.09
C THR A 302 -3.35 -1.74 -10.18
N ALA A 303 -3.13 -2.72 -11.05
CA ALA A 303 -4.00 -3.91 -11.15
C ALA A 303 -3.98 -4.76 -9.87
N THR A 304 -2.78 -5.06 -9.34
CA THR A 304 -2.57 -5.83 -8.10
C THR A 304 -3.26 -5.17 -6.90
N LEU A 305 -3.03 -3.87 -6.70
CA LEU A 305 -3.63 -3.12 -5.60
C LEU A 305 -5.14 -2.96 -5.75
N ARG A 306 -5.63 -2.82 -6.99
CA ARG A 306 -7.06 -2.73 -7.26
C ARG A 306 -7.78 -4.03 -6.90
N ALA A 307 -7.18 -5.18 -7.21
CA ALA A 307 -7.70 -6.50 -6.84
C ALA A 307 -7.61 -6.77 -5.32
N GLY A 308 -6.84 -5.97 -4.57
CA GLY A 308 -6.66 -6.17 -3.13
C GLY A 308 -5.73 -7.34 -2.79
N ILE A 309 -4.84 -7.71 -3.71
CA ILE A 309 -3.88 -8.80 -3.53
C ILE A 309 -2.88 -8.42 -2.41
N THR A 310 -2.71 -9.31 -1.44
CA THR A 310 -1.87 -9.07 -0.25
C THR A 310 -0.44 -9.58 -0.40
N LEU A 311 -0.19 -10.49 -1.35
CA LEU A 311 1.16 -10.98 -1.69
C LEU A 311 1.30 -11.10 -3.22
N ALA A 312 2.33 -10.45 -3.76
CA ALA A 312 2.65 -10.46 -5.18
C ALA A 312 4.02 -11.10 -5.41
N ASN A 313 4.05 -12.17 -6.19
CA ASN A 313 5.29 -12.83 -6.60
C ASN A 313 5.70 -12.38 -8.00
N VAL A 314 6.89 -11.80 -8.09
CA VAL A 314 7.52 -11.43 -9.35
C VAL A 314 8.63 -12.43 -9.66
N ASP A 315 8.38 -13.27 -10.66
CA ASP A 315 9.30 -14.34 -11.05
C ASP A 315 10.18 -13.90 -12.22
N ASN A 316 11.39 -14.46 -12.26
CA ASN A 316 12.36 -14.26 -13.33
C ASN A 316 12.70 -12.78 -13.57
N VAL A 317 13.14 -12.08 -12.52
CA VAL A 317 13.82 -10.80 -12.66
C VAL A 317 15.14 -11.04 -13.40
N GLU A 318 15.17 -10.62 -14.66
CA GLU A 318 16.32 -10.70 -15.54
C GLU A 318 17.12 -9.39 -15.50
N HIS A 319 18.46 -9.49 -15.50
CA HIS A 319 19.38 -8.36 -15.54
C HIS A 319 19.26 -7.41 -14.33
N LYS A 320 19.31 -6.10 -14.61
CA LYS A 320 19.23 -5.02 -13.64
C LYS A 320 17.79 -4.57 -13.47
N LEU A 321 17.26 -4.74 -12.27
CA LEU A 321 15.95 -4.25 -11.89
C LEU A 321 16.03 -2.75 -11.59
N PHE A 322 15.61 -1.95 -12.57
CA PHE A 322 15.37 -0.52 -12.43
C PHE A 322 13.88 -0.24 -12.64
N ALA A 323 13.14 -0.07 -11.55
CA ALA A 323 11.69 0.13 -11.57
C ALA A 323 11.28 1.26 -10.62
N PRO A 324 11.31 2.53 -11.07
CA PRO A 324 10.87 3.69 -10.28
C PRO A 324 9.47 3.54 -9.67
N SER A 325 8.51 2.97 -10.41
CA SER A 325 7.14 2.72 -9.94
C SER A 325 7.10 1.66 -8.84
N LEU A 326 7.89 0.58 -8.94
CA LEU A 326 8.04 -0.40 -7.87
C LEU A 326 8.68 0.24 -6.63
N ALA A 327 9.74 1.02 -6.83
CA ALA A 327 10.39 1.72 -5.74
C ALA A 327 9.38 2.65 -5.04
N ALA A 328 8.55 3.39 -5.79
CA ALA A 328 7.56 4.29 -5.23
C ALA A 328 6.49 3.55 -4.40
N VAL A 329 5.93 2.46 -4.91
CA VAL A 329 4.92 1.68 -4.17
C VAL A 329 5.49 1.07 -2.89
N LEU A 330 6.76 0.65 -2.88
CA LEU A 330 7.43 0.11 -1.68
C LEU A 330 7.66 1.14 -0.57
N THR A 331 7.41 2.42 -0.81
CA THR A 331 7.53 3.49 0.19
C THR A 331 6.20 4.18 0.51
N ALA A 332 5.12 3.78 -0.15
CA ALA A 332 3.82 4.43 -0.05
C ALA A 332 2.79 3.54 0.66
N THR A 333 2.02 4.11 1.58
CA THR A 333 0.83 3.46 2.16
C THR A 333 -0.40 3.60 1.27
N ILE A 334 -0.40 4.59 0.38
CA ILE A 334 -1.46 4.88 -0.57
C ILE A 334 -0.85 5.03 -1.96
N TRP A 335 -1.39 4.29 -2.91
CA TRP A 335 -1.01 4.38 -4.32
C TRP A 335 -2.03 5.24 -5.09
N ARG A 336 -1.53 6.16 -5.92
CA ARG A 336 -2.36 6.99 -6.81
C ARG A 336 -1.85 6.86 -8.22
N ASP A 337 -2.74 6.49 -9.13
CA ASP A 337 -2.43 6.36 -10.55
C ASP A 337 -3.66 6.65 -11.40
N ARG A 338 -3.45 6.89 -12.70
CA ARG A 338 -4.51 7.09 -13.68
C ARG A 338 -4.99 5.76 -14.22
N ILE A 339 -6.31 5.58 -14.29
CA ILE A 339 -6.88 4.39 -14.94
C ILE A 339 -6.62 4.48 -16.45
N LEU A 340 -6.04 3.42 -17.01
CA LEU A 340 -5.80 3.34 -18.46
C LEU A 340 -7.08 3.50 -19.27
N GLY A 341 -7.00 4.32 -20.33
CA GLY A 341 -8.14 4.59 -21.22
C GLY A 341 -9.20 5.53 -20.63
N LEU A 342 -9.05 5.97 -19.37
CA LEU A 342 -9.93 6.92 -18.71
C LEU A 342 -9.13 8.14 -18.23
N SER A 343 -9.81 9.27 -18.02
CA SER A 343 -9.23 10.47 -17.37
C SER A 343 -9.54 10.47 -15.87
N GLU A 344 -9.54 9.29 -15.24
CA GLU A 344 -9.89 9.10 -13.83
C GLU A 344 -8.66 8.70 -13.02
N MET A 345 -8.45 9.35 -11.88
CA MET A 345 -7.42 8.99 -10.90
C MET A 345 -8.02 8.01 -9.88
N ILE A 346 -7.33 6.90 -9.62
CA ILE A 346 -7.69 5.97 -8.55
C ILE A 346 -6.75 6.15 -7.36
N THR A 347 -7.28 6.00 -6.15
CA THR A 347 -6.50 6.01 -4.90
C THR A 347 -6.72 4.68 -4.19
N LEU A 348 -5.66 3.89 -4.04
CA LEU A 348 -5.72 2.51 -3.55
C LEU A 348 -4.85 2.35 -2.28
N PRO A 349 -5.34 1.65 -1.23
CA PRO A 349 -4.49 1.29 -0.10
C PRO A 349 -3.42 0.28 -0.55
N ASN A 350 -2.19 0.45 -0.06
CA ASN A 350 -1.09 -0.46 -0.34
C ASN A 350 -0.83 -1.42 0.82
N ARG A 351 -1.39 -2.62 0.71
CA ARG A 351 -1.23 -3.71 1.68
C ARG A 351 -0.50 -4.92 1.07
N THR A 352 0.12 -4.78 -0.10
CA THR A 352 0.80 -5.89 -0.78
C THR A 352 2.23 -6.06 -0.29
N VAL A 353 2.61 -7.31 0.02
CA VAL A 353 4.00 -7.74 0.21
C VAL A 353 4.54 -8.20 -1.15
N TRP A 354 5.72 -7.72 -1.54
CA TRP A 354 6.34 -8.04 -2.82
C TRP A 354 7.49 -9.02 -2.62
N VAL A 355 7.40 -10.19 -3.25
CA VAL A 355 8.48 -11.18 -3.29
C VAL A 355 8.96 -11.28 -4.72
N LEU A 356 10.25 -11.06 -4.94
CA LEU A 356 10.89 -11.11 -6.23
C LEU A 356 11.91 -12.25 -6.23
N ASN A 357 12.09 -12.90 -7.36
CA ASN A 357 13.19 -13.83 -7.55
C ASN A 357 13.86 -13.63 -8.91
N GLY A 358 15.11 -14.07 -9.03
CA GLY A 358 15.85 -13.95 -10.28
C GLY A 358 17.18 -14.68 -10.25
N ASN A 359 17.98 -14.48 -11.29
CA ASN A 359 19.33 -15.02 -11.38
C ASN A 359 20.36 -13.88 -11.35
N ASN A 360 21.23 -13.84 -10.34
CA ASN A 360 22.22 -12.77 -10.11
C ASN A 360 21.60 -11.38 -10.28
N VAL A 361 20.54 -11.13 -9.50
CA VAL A 361 19.76 -9.89 -9.57
C VAL A 361 20.64 -8.70 -9.21
N SER A 362 20.67 -7.70 -10.09
CA SER A 362 21.22 -6.37 -9.77
C SER A 362 20.09 -5.36 -9.68
N LEU A 363 20.32 -4.29 -8.92
CA LEU A 363 19.37 -3.24 -8.62
C LEU A 363 19.88 -1.91 -9.16
N GLY A 364 18.95 -1.02 -9.50
CA GLY A 364 19.25 0.35 -9.87
C GLY A 364 18.31 1.35 -9.21
N GLY A 365 18.70 2.63 -9.25
CA GLY A 365 17.91 3.71 -8.70
C GLY A 365 17.75 3.62 -7.19
N ASP A 366 16.52 3.73 -6.70
CA ASP A 366 16.23 3.77 -5.26
C ASP A 366 15.94 2.40 -4.62
N LEU A 367 15.90 1.33 -5.42
CA LEU A 367 15.54 -0.01 -4.95
C LEU A 367 16.49 -0.62 -3.90
N PRO A 368 17.83 -0.40 -3.93
CA PRO A 368 18.73 -1.04 -2.95
C PRO A 368 18.36 -0.82 -1.47
N ARG A 369 17.74 0.33 -1.14
CA ARG A 369 17.30 0.65 0.23
C ARG A 369 15.89 0.17 0.58
N ARG A 370 15.21 -0.50 -0.35
CA ARG A 370 13.78 -0.87 -0.28
C ARG A 370 13.57 -2.39 -0.39
N VAL A 371 14.66 -3.16 -0.33
CA VAL A 371 14.65 -4.61 -0.51
C VAL A 371 15.41 -5.31 0.61
N ILE A 372 15.02 -6.54 0.88
CA ILE A 372 15.69 -7.50 1.76
C ILE A 372 16.19 -8.65 0.91
N TRP A 373 17.47 -8.99 1.02
CA TRP A 373 18.12 -9.93 0.11
C TRP A 373 18.40 -11.28 0.79
N SER A 374 17.92 -12.35 0.16
CA SER A 374 18.25 -13.75 0.45
C SER A 374 18.99 -14.35 -0.73
N ARG A 375 20.20 -14.85 -0.51
CA ARG A 375 21.03 -15.48 -1.54
C ARG A 375 21.10 -16.99 -1.35
N MET A 376 21.04 -17.71 -2.46
CA MET A 376 21.10 -19.17 -2.52
C MET A 376 22.12 -19.63 -3.55
N ASP A 377 22.84 -20.72 -3.29
CA ASP A 377 23.72 -21.36 -4.25
C ASP A 377 23.80 -22.88 -4.03
N ALA A 378 23.37 -23.67 -5.02
CA ALA A 378 23.46 -25.12 -4.96
C ALA A 378 24.88 -25.66 -5.20
N VAL A 379 25.83 -24.80 -5.62
CA VAL A 379 27.21 -25.14 -5.95
C VAL A 379 27.26 -26.34 -6.92
N SER A 380 26.44 -26.27 -7.97
CA SER A 380 26.23 -27.36 -8.92
C SER A 380 25.94 -26.82 -10.31
N GLU A 381 26.49 -27.46 -11.33
CA GLU A 381 26.19 -27.16 -12.74
C GLU A 381 24.71 -27.40 -13.08
N ARG A 382 24.08 -28.38 -12.42
CA ARG A 382 22.68 -28.78 -12.66
C ARG A 382 21.90 -28.83 -11.34
N PRO A 383 21.56 -27.67 -10.75
CA PRO A 383 20.87 -27.60 -9.45
C PRO A 383 19.58 -28.42 -9.39
N TRP A 384 18.83 -28.52 -10.50
CA TRP A 384 17.59 -29.31 -10.61
C TRP A 384 17.79 -30.83 -10.48
N GLN A 385 19.03 -31.32 -10.46
CA GLN A 385 19.35 -32.73 -10.22
C GLN A 385 19.78 -33.02 -8.78
N ARG A 386 19.80 -32.01 -7.89
CA ARG A 386 20.25 -32.15 -6.49
C ARG A 386 19.50 -33.25 -5.73
N GLU A 387 18.21 -33.42 -6.01
CA GLU A 387 17.37 -34.43 -5.39
C GLU A 387 17.87 -35.86 -5.57
N ARG A 388 18.62 -36.13 -6.66
CA ARG A 388 19.22 -37.44 -6.91
C ARG A 388 20.37 -37.77 -5.96
N VAL A 389 21.01 -36.73 -5.41
CA VAL A 389 22.16 -36.84 -4.51
C VAL A 389 21.72 -36.71 -3.05
N LYS A 390 20.89 -35.70 -2.77
CA LYS A 390 20.28 -35.45 -1.46
C LYS A 390 18.78 -35.21 -1.66
N PRO A 391 17.93 -36.21 -1.41
CA PRO A 391 16.48 -36.02 -1.51
C PRO A 391 16.03 -35.00 -0.46
N TYR A 392 14.98 -34.24 -0.78
CA TYR A 392 14.33 -33.36 0.20
C TYR A 392 13.76 -34.22 1.32
N LYS A 393 13.78 -33.68 2.55
CA LYS A 393 13.07 -34.23 3.71
C LYS A 393 11.60 -34.49 3.36
N HIS A 394 11.01 -33.56 2.61
CA HIS A 394 9.65 -33.63 2.09
C HIS A 394 9.70 -33.72 0.56
N PRO A 395 9.52 -34.92 -0.04
CA PRO A 395 9.61 -35.10 -1.49
C PRO A 395 8.66 -34.20 -2.30
N ASP A 396 7.47 -33.94 -1.77
CA ASP A 396 6.56 -32.91 -2.28
C ASP A 396 6.33 -31.86 -1.19
N VAL A 397 7.24 -30.90 -1.11
CA VAL A 397 7.22 -29.85 -0.08
C VAL A 397 6.00 -28.95 -0.19
N LEU A 398 5.42 -28.77 -1.39
CA LEU A 398 4.21 -27.95 -1.55
C LEU A 398 2.98 -28.66 -0.99
N VAL A 399 2.81 -29.95 -1.30
CA VAL A 399 1.74 -30.75 -0.70
C VAL A 399 1.90 -30.81 0.82
N TRP A 400 3.12 -31.09 1.31
CA TRP A 400 3.39 -31.09 2.75
C TRP A 400 3.07 -29.73 3.39
N THR A 401 3.46 -28.63 2.75
CA THR A 401 3.17 -27.27 3.23
C THR A 401 1.67 -27.00 3.26
N TYR A 402 0.93 -27.42 2.23
CA TYR A 402 -0.52 -27.28 2.18
C TYR A 402 -1.20 -28.05 3.32
N GLU A 403 -0.81 -29.30 3.54
CA GLU A 403 -1.32 -30.16 4.62
C GLU A 403 -0.97 -29.63 6.02
N ASN A 404 0.21 -29.02 6.18
CA ASN A 404 0.67 -28.47 7.46
C ASN A 404 0.41 -26.97 7.61
N ARG A 405 -0.26 -26.33 6.64
CA ARG A 405 -0.48 -24.87 6.60
C ARG A 405 -1.02 -24.33 7.90
N GLY A 406 -2.05 -24.97 8.46
CA GLY A 406 -2.67 -24.57 9.72
C GLY A 406 -1.69 -24.56 10.89
N ARG A 407 -0.81 -25.57 10.97
CA ARG A 407 0.23 -25.69 12.00
C ARG A 407 1.32 -24.64 11.83
N ILE A 408 1.74 -24.35 10.59
CA ILE A 408 2.72 -23.30 10.29
C ILE A 408 2.16 -21.93 10.68
N LEU A 409 0.89 -21.65 10.37
CA LEU A 409 0.22 -20.40 10.78
C LEU A 409 0.12 -20.31 12.30
N ALA A 410 -0.25 -21.39 13.00
CA ALA A 410 -0.24 -21.41 14.46
C ALA A 410 1.17 -21.15 15.03
N ALA A 411 2.23 -21.68 14.43
CA ALA A 411 3.60 -21.39 14.83
C ALA A 411 3.94 -19.89 14.68
N VAL A 412 3.60 -19.25 13.55
CA VAL A 412 3.77 -17.80 13.37
C VAL A 412 3.03 -17.01 14.46
N LEU A 413 1.80 -17.40 14.79
CA LEU A 413 1.00 -16.75 15.84
C LEU A 413 1.63 -16.96 17.23
N THR A 414 2.16 -18.16 17.53
CA THR A 414 2.87 -18.47 18.77
C THR A 414 4.11 -17.59 18.94
N LEU A 415 4.95 -17.46 17.90
CA LEU A 415 6.13 -16.59 17.94
C LEU A 415 5.74 -15.12 18.18
N THR A 416 4.69 -14.66 17.51
CA THR A 416 4.17 -13.29 17.65
C THR A 416 3.63 -13.04 19.07
N ARG A 417 2.87 -14.01 19.62
CA ARG A 417 2.30 -13.90 20.96
C ARG A 417 3.35 -13.94 22.05
N ASN A 418 4.40 -14.75 21.89
CA ASN A 418 5.58 -14.72 22.77
C ASN A 418 6.22 -13.34 22.80
N TRP A 419 6.42 -12.72 21.64
CA TRP A 419 6.95 -11.34 21.55
C TRP A 419 6.03 -10.30 22.22
N ILE A 420 4.71 -10.42 22.05
CA ILE A 420 3.73 -9.57 22.75
C ILE A 420 3.82 -9.76 24.27
N HIS A 421 3.90 -11.01 24.74
CA HIS A 421 4.01 -11.34 26.16
C HIS A 421 5.29 -10.79 26.80
N LYS A 422 6.39 -10.75 26.04
CA LYS A 422 7.67 -10.12 26.45
C LYS A 422 7.64 -8.58 26.45
N GLY A 423 6.49 -7.96 26.19
CA GLY A 423 6.34 -6.50 26.18
C GLY A 423 6.73 -5.84 24.84
N ARG A 424 6.69 -6.58 23.74
CA ARG A 424 7.03 -6.10 22.38
C ARG A 424 8.43 -5.49 22.26
N PRO A 425 9.50 -6.16 22.75
CA PRO A 425 10.84 -5.61 22.69
C PRO A 425 11.30 -5.39 21.24
N GLY A 426 12.02 -4.30 21.00
CA GLY A 426 12.63 -4.06 19.70
C GLY A 426 13.80 -5.00 19.41
N PRO A 427 14.25 -5.11 18.15
CA PRO A 427 15.34 -6.01 17.71
C PRO A 427 16.76 -5.67 18.20
N GLY A 428 16.93 -4.88 19.27
CA GLY A 428 18.25 -4.48 19.78
C GLY A 428 19.05 -3.68 18.74
N ASP A 429 20.28 -4.13 18.45
CA ASP A 429 21.28 -3.45 17.63
C ASP A 429 21.08 -3.58 16.11
N VAL A 430 20.03 -4.28 15.65
CA VAL A 430 19.75 -4.40 14.21
C VAL A 430 19.62 -3.00 13.58
N PRO A 431 20.28 -2.70 12.45
CA PRO A 431 20.24 -1.37 11.87
C PRO A 431 18.82 -0.86 11.60
N LYS A 432 18.62 0.47 11.75
CA LYS A 432 17.37 1.12 11.34
C LYS A 432 17.34 1.24 9.82
N LEU A 433 16.27 0.75 9.21
CA LEU A 433 16.01 0.91 7.79
C LEU A 433 15.05 2.10 7.61
N GLY A 434 15.55 3.22 7.09
CA GLY A 434 14.81 4.48 7.02
C GLY A 434 13.47 4.34 6.29
N GLY A 435 12.37 4.69 6.96
CA GLY A 435 11.00 4.56 6.44
C GLY A 435 10.35 3.19 6.65
N TYR A 436 11.08 2.23 7.23
CA TYR A 436 10.60 0.87 7.55
C TYR A 436 10.76 0.53 9.04
N GLU A 437 10.92 1.54 9.91
CA GLU A 437 11.14 1.35 11.34
C GLU A 437 10.02 0.52 11.99
N PRO A 438 8.71 0.77 11.73
CA PRO A 438 7.66 -0.06 12.34
C PRO A 438 7.70 -1.52 11.89
N TRP A 439 8.03 -1.77 10.62
CA TRP A 439 8.22 -3.12 10.10
C TRP A 439 9.44 -3.80 10.76
N ARG A 440 10.58 -3.09 10.83
CA ARG A 440 11.82 -3.58 11.45
C ARG A 440 11.58 -3.92 12.92
N ASP A 441 10.88 -3.06 13.65
CA ASP A 441 10.64 -3.24 15.08
C ASP A 441 9.70 -4.41 15.38
N ILE A 442 8.63 -4.60 14.59
CA ILE A 442 7.71 -5.73 14.76
C ILE A 442 8.39 -7.03 14.31
N ILE A 443 8.85 -7.11 13.06
CA ILE A 443 9.38 -8.35 12.49
C ILE A 443 10.70 -8.73 13.14
N GLY A 444 11.64 -7.80 13.25
CA GLY A 444 12.91 -8.06 13.90
C GLY A 444 12.74 -8.30 15.40
N GLY A 445 11.76 -7.66 16.07
CA GLY A 445 11.46 -7.91 17.47
C GLY A 445 10.98 -9.34 17.71
N ILE A 446 10.08 -9.84 16.84
CA ILE A 446 9.60 -11.23 16.89
C ILE A 446 10.75 -12.20 16.63
N LEU A 447 11.57 -11.93 15.60
CA LEU A 447 12.74 -12.76 15.26
C LEU A 447 13.75 -12.82 16.42
N ALA A 448 14.10 -11.67 17.01
CA ALA A 448 15.01 -11.59 18.14
C ALA A 448 14.45 -12.28 19.40
N ALA A 449 13.17 -12.07 19.71
CA ALA A 449 12.50 -12.70 20.85
C ALA A 449 12.35 -14.23 20.71
N SER A 450 12.50 -14.74 19.48
CA SER A 450 12.42 -16.15 19.09
C SER A 450 13.80 -16.75 18.75
N GLY A 451 14.89 -16.00 18.92
CA GLY A 451 16.26 -16.50 18.75
C GLY A 451 16.76 -16.62 17.31
N PHE A 452 16.12 -15.96 16.34
CA PHE A 452 16.61 -15.93 14.95
C PHE A 452 17.80 -14.97 14.81
N PRO A 453 18.98 -15.44 14.37
CA PRO A 453 20.15 -14.58 14.20
C PRO A 453 20.15 -13.88 12.82
N GLY A 454 21.00 -12.85 12.66
CA GLY A 454 21.37 -12.33 11.34
C GLY A 454 20.32 -11.49 10.61
N PHE A 455 19.22 -11.10 11.25
CA PHE A 455 18.23 -10.21 10.62
C PHE A 455 18.87 -8.88 10.18
N LEU A 456 18.77 -8.56 8.88
CA LEU A 456 19.41 -7.41 8.21
C LEU A 456 20.95 -7.41 8.28
N GLY A 457 21.58 -8.57 8.49
CA GLY A 457 23.03 -8.68 8.61
C GLY A 457 23.83 -8.36 7.34
N ASN A 458 23.21 -8.42 6.16
CA ASN A 458 23.84 -8.25 4.84
C ASN A 458 23.45 -6.93 4.14
N LEU A 459 22.99 -5.92 4.89
CA LEU A 459 22.58 -4.63 4.30
C LEU A 459 23.71 -3.95 3.52
N GLU A 460 24.95 -4.04 4.01
CA GLU A 460 26.11 -3.50 3.31
C GLU A 460 26.37 -4.27 2.00
N ASP A 461 26.24 -5.60 2.01
CA ASP A 461 26.42 -6.44 0.83
C ASP A 461 25.36 -6.12 -0.25
N VAL A 462 24.12 -5.78 0.15
CA VAL A 462 23.11 -5.28 -0.80
C VAL A 462 23.59 -4.00 -1.49
N TYR A 463 24.20 -3.08 -0.76
CA TYR A 463 24.72 -1.83 -1.33
C TYR A 463 25.97 -2.04 -2.19
N SER A 464 26.85 -2.97 -1.84
CA SER A 464 28.08 -3.19 -2.61
C SER A 464 27.88 -4.12 -3.82
N GLU A 465 27.08 -5.17 -3.67
CA GLU A 465 26.93 -6.25 -4.67
C GLU A 465 25.72 -6.09 -5.57
N MET A 466 24.60 -5.57 -5.06
CA MET A 466 23.37 -5.41 -5.85
C MET A 466 23.24 -4.02 -6.46
N ASP A 467 23.70 -2.93 -5.82
CA ASP A 467 23.68 -1.57 -6.39
C ASP A 467 24.83 -1.35 -7.40
N VAL A 468 24.67 -1.91 -8.61
CA VAL A 468 25.65 -1.77 -9.69
C VAL A 468 25.86 -0.30 -10.08
N ASP A 469 24.82 0.53 -10.00
CA ASP A 469 24.92 1.97 -10.28
C ASP A 469 25.83 2.68 -9.27
N GLY A 470 25.64 2.40 -7.98
CA GLY A 470 26.49 2.92 -6.92
C GLY A 470 27.95 2.57 -7.15
N SER A 471 28.24 1.28 -7.31
CA SER A 471 29.60 0.75 -7.44
C SER A 471 30.33 1.27 -8.70
N GLN A 472 29.66 1.30 -9.86
CA GLN A 472 30.25 1.86 -11.09
C GLN A 472 30.60 3.34 -10.93
N TRP A 473 29.72 4.11 -10.29
CA TRP A 473 29.94 5.54 -10.10
C TRP A 473 31.01 5.84 -9.04
N ASP A 474 31.11 5.05 -7.97
CA ASP A 474 32.19 5.15 -7.00
C ASP A 474 33.55 4.92 -7.67
N ALA A 475 33.66 3.88 -8.51
CA ALA A 475 34.88 3.61 -9.30
C ALA A 475 35.20 4.77 -10.27
N PHE A 476 34.19 5.27 -10.99
CA PHE A 476 34.35 6.38 -11.93
C PHE A 476 34.82 7.68 -11.27
N ILE A 477 34.23 8.03 -10.12
CA ILE A 477 34.58 9.24 -9.37
C ILE A 477 35.97 9.11 -8.75
N SER A 478 36.32 7.93 -8.22
CA SER A 478 37.67 7.66 -7.73
C SER A 478 38.70 7.82 -8.86
N ARG A 479 38.45 7.19 -10.02
CA ARG A 479 39.32 7.31 -11.21
C ARG A 479 39.40 8.73 -11.75
N TRP A 480 38.30 9.47 -11.75
CA TRP A 480 38.30 10.89 -12.12
C TRP A 480 39.22 11.68 -11.19
N TYR A 481 39.11 11.50 -9.88
CA TYR A 481 39.93 12.21 -8.90
C TYR A 481 41.41 11.84 -9.03
N GLU A 482 41.73 10.58 -9.32
CA GLU A 482 43.12 10.15 -9.60
C GLU A 482 43.71 10.83 -10.85
N ILE A 483 42.89 11.06 -11.89
CA ILE A 483 43.34 11.64 -13.16
C ILE A 483 43.44 13.17 -13.09
N TRP A 484 42.48 13.84 -12.46
CA TRP A 484 42.32 15.30 -12.53
C TRP A 484 42.30 16.00 -11.16
N GLY A 485 42.34 15.27 -10.04
CA GLY A 485 42.23 15.84 -8.71
C GLY A 485 40.97 16.70 -8.54
N GLU A 486 41.14 17.93 -8.04
CA GLU A 486 40.06 18.91 -7.86
C GLU A 486 39.84 19.86 -9.06
N ASP A 487 40.47 19.56 -10.20
CA ASP A 487 40.38 20.41 -11.38
C ASP A 487 38.93 20.49 -11.91
N PRO A 488 38.47 21.66 -12.36
CA PRO A 488 37.17 21.79 -13.03
C PRO A 488 37.20 21.16 -14.43
N ILE A 489 36.47 20.06 -14.61
CA ILE A 489 36.38 19.29 -15.86
C ILE A 489 34.98 19.43 -16.48
N THR A 490 34.90 19.60 -17.79
CA THR A 490 33.62 19.59 -18.53
C THR A 490 33.24 18.19 -19.03
N ALA A 491 31.97 17.97 -19.37
CA ALA A 491 31.54 16.74 -20.02
C ALA A 491 32.28 16.47 -21.35
N ALA A 492 32.71 17.52 -22.06
CA ALA A 492 33.48 17.38 -23.29
C ALA A 492 34.91 16.90 -23.02
N ASP A 493 35.54 17.35 -21.93
CA ASP A 493 36.89 16.93 -21.53
C ASP A 493 36.92 15.43 -21.22
N ILE A 494 35.91 14.92 -20.51
CA ILE A 494 35.72 13.49 -20.23
C ILE A 494 35.61 12.69 -21.53
N ILE A 495 34.73 13.12 -22.44
CA ILE A 495 34.52 12.44 -23.73
C ILE A 495 35.81 12.45 -24.56
N ASN A 496 36.52 13.58 -24.60
CA ASN A 496 37.78 13.68 -25.33
C ASN A 496 38.86 12.78 -24.75
N ARG A 497 38.93 12.64 -23.42
CA ARG A 497 39.84 11.71 -22.75
C ARG A 497 39.51 10.27 -23.12
N ILE A 498 38.25 9.87 -23.00
CA ILE A 498 37.77 8.52 -23.35
C ILE A 498 38.13 8.21 -24.81
N LYS A 499 37.81 9.11 -25.75
CA LYS A 499 38.14 8.93 -27.18
C LYS A 499 39.65 8.74 -27.41
N ARG A 500 40.50 9.57 -26.78
CA ARG A 500 41.96 9.41 -26.87
C ARG A 500 42.43 8.06 -26.33
N GLU A 501 41.84 7.58 -25.25
CA GLU A 501 42.16 6.27 -24.70
C GLU A 501 41.62 5.11 -25.56
N THR A 502 40.54 5.32 -26.32
CA THR A 502 39.98 4.33 -27.26
C THR A 502 40.82 4.26 -28.56
N ASP A 503 41.27 5.41 -29.05
CA ASP A 503 42.01 5.53 -30.32
C ASP A 503 43.52 5.20 -30.17
N SER A 504 44.02 5.09 -28.94
CA SER A 504 45.43 4.75 -28.68
C SER A 504 45.68 3.24 -28.80
N THR A 505 46.45 2.83 -29.80
CA THR A 505 47.02 1.47 -29.97
C THR A 505 48.33 1.26 -29.21
N ASP A 506 48.75 2.22 -28.38
CA ASP A 506 50.06 2.23 -27.72
C ASP A 506 50.13 1.29 -26.50
N PRO A 507 50.96 0.22 -26.54
CA PRO A 507 51.16 -0.70 -25.41
C PRO A 507 51.76 -0.03 -24.16
N GLN A 508 52.40 1.14 -24.26
CA GLN A 508 52.88 1.89 -23.08
C GLN A 508 51.77 2.60 -22.30
N SER A 509 50.57 2.73 -22.88
CA SER A 509 49.38 3.23 -22.17
C SER A 509 48.77 2.19 -21.23
N ALA A 510 49.23 0.92 -21.27
CA ALA A 510 48.73 -0.18 -20.45
C ALA A 510 49.02 -0.05 -18.94
N GLY A 511 49.93 0.87 -18.55
CA GLY A 511 50.22 1.21 -17.14
C GLY A 511 49.59 2.52 -16.65
N SER A 512 48.79 3.21 -17.47
CA SER A 512 48.22 4.51 -17.13
C SER A 512 46.80 4.39 -16.57
N LEU A 513 46.43 5.27 -15.62
CA LEU A 513 45.08 5.34 -15.05
C LEU A 513 44.08 5.75 -16.14
N ARG A 514 43.46 4.77 -16.81
CA ARG A 514 42.50 5.00 -17.88
C ARG A 514 41.11 5.28 -17.32
N MET A 515 40.41 6.24 -17.88
CA MET A 515 39.03 6.48 -17.51
C MET A 515 38.07 5.43 -18.07
N LEU A 516 38.40 4.84 -19.23
CA LEU A 516 37.64 3.74 -19.85
C LEU A 516 37.43 2.55 -18.91
N ASP A 517 38.41 2.22 -18.07
CA ASP A 517 38.37 1.03 -17.20
C ASP A 517 37.41 1.19 -16.01
N ALA A 518 36.93 2.40 -15.75
CA ALA A 518 36.01 2.72 -14.67
C ALA A 518 34.74 3.43 -15.17
N LEU A 519 34.37 3.22 -16.45
CA LEU A 519 33.26 3.94 -17.07
C LEU A 519 31.91 3.32 -16.67
N PRO A 520 30.97 4.10 -16.09
CA PRO A 520 29.62 3.60 -15.80
C PRO A 520 28.82 3.37 -17.08
N ASP A 521 27.88 2.41 -17.04
CA ASP A 521 27.08 2.04 -18.21
C ASP A 521 26.28 3.23 -18.76
N ASP A 522 25.71 4.08 -17.89
CA ASP A 522 24.93 5.25 -18.30
C ASP A 522 25.78 6.32 -19.01
N ILE A 523 27.08 6.38 -18.71
CA ILE A 523 28.05 7.22 -19.42
C ILE A 523 28.48 6.56 -20.72
N ALA A 524 28.78 5.27 -20.72
CA ALA A 524 29.13 4.52 -21.92
C ALA A 524 28.01 4.60 -22.97
N ASP A 525 26.77 4.38 -22.57
CA ASP A 525 25.58 4.52 -23.42
C ASP A 525 25.40 5.96 -23.91
N ALA A 526 25.62 6.95 -23.04
CA ALA A 526 25.55 8.36 -23.42
C ALA A 526 26.58 8.76 -24.49
N ILE A 527 27.72 8.06 -24.55
CA ILE A 527 28.79 8.30 -25.53
C ILE A 527 28.52 7.55 -26.84
N ASN A 528 28.06 6.29 -26.76
CA ASN A 528 27.93 5.40 -27.89
C ASN A 528 26.60 5.53 -28.65
N ASP A 529 25.54 6.00 -27.98
CA ASP A 529 24.22 6.13 -28.60
C ASP A 529 24.16 7.33 -29.56
N ARG A 530 23.59 7.10 -30.75
CA ARG A 530 23.44 8.09 -31.82
C ARG A 530 22.32 9.10 -31.55
N LYS A 531 21.50 8.90 -30.51
CA LYS A 531 20.41 9.82 -30.14
C LYS A 531 20.92 10.99 -29.30
N GLY A 532 21.00 12.17 -29.94
CA GLY A 532 21.30 13.44 -29.29
C GLY A 532 22.79 13.74 -29.14
N SER A 533 23.12 14.81 -28.41
CA SER A 533 24.51 15.21 -28.17
C SER A 533 25.11 14.43 -26.98
N PRO A 534 26.20 13.67 -27.18
CA PRO A 534 26.87 12.93 -26.11
C PRO A 534 27.27 13.81 -24.92
N SER A 535 27.83 15.00 -25.18
CA SER A 535 28.21 15.96 -24.13
C SER A 535 27.04 16.41 -23.27
N LYS A 536 25.85 16.59 -23.86
CA LYS A 536 24.64 16.95 -23.09
C LYS A 536 24.18 15.79 -22.21
N ARG A 537 24.23 14.56 -22.72
CA ARG A 537 23.80 13.35 -21.98
C ARG A 537 24.74 13.01 -20.84
N VAL A 538 26.06 13.01 -21.10
CA VAL A 538 27.10 12.87 -20.07
C VAL A 538 26.95 13.98 -19.02
N GLY A 539 26.77 15.22 -19.45
CA GLY A 539 26.53 16.35 -18.56
C GLY A 539 25.27 16.17 -17.69
N ASN A 540 24.19 15.61 -18.23
CA ASN A 540 22.97 15.30 -17.48
C ASN A 540 23.18 14.17 -16.47
N ALA A 541 23.92 13.11 -16.83
CA ALA A 541 24.23 12.00 -15.93
C ALA A 541 25.07 12.45 -14.72
N ILE A 542 26.07 13.31 -14.96
CA ILE A 542 26.88 13.95 -13.90
C ILE A 542 25.98 14.87 -13.06
N ARG A 543 25.12 15.67 -13.71
CA ARG A 543 24.23 16.62 -13.02
C ARG A 543 23.26 15.94 -12.07
N LYS A 544 22.71 14.77 -12.43
CA LYS A 544 21.82 13.99 -11.56
C LYS A 544 22.48 13.60 -10.23
N ARG A 545 23.81 13.61 -10.18
CA ARG A 545 24.62 13.22 -9.02
C ARG A 545 25.36 14.40 -8.37
N LYS A 546 24.96 15.63 -8.73
CA LYS A 546 25.49 16.86 -8.12
C LYS A 546 25.35 16.80 -6.60
N ASP A 547 26.44 17.16 -5.92
CA ASP A 547 26.59 17.25 -4.48
C ASP A 547 26.54 15.91 -3.72
N ARG A 548 26.45 14.77 -4.43
CA ARG A 548 26.55 13.40 -3.87
C ARG A 548 27.97 13.13 -3.36
N VAL A 549 28.05 12.45 -2.22
CA VAL A 549 29.29 11.89 -1.68
C VAL A 549 29.38 10.43 -2.12
N PHE A 550 30.56 10.05 -2.58
CA PHE A 550 30.94 8.74 -3.09
C PHE A 550 31.93 8.10 -2.13
N SER A 551 32.17 6.80 -2.32
CA SER A 551 33.16 6.04 -1.56
C SER A 551 34.53 6.75 -1.55
N GLY A 552 35.27 6.61 -0.45
CA GLY A 552 36.53 7.33 -0.23
C GLY A 552 36.38 8.79 0.22
N GLY A 553 35.15 9.25 0.49
CA GLY A 553 34.90 10.61 0.97
C GLY A 553 35.02 11.67 -0.13
N LEU A 554 34.72 11.31 -1.38
CA LEU A 554 34.80 12.20 -2.53
C LEU A 554 33.42 12.79 -2.85
N ARG A 555 33.31 14.09 -3.10
CA ARG A 555 32.06 14.78 -3.44
C ARG A 555 32.14 15.44 -4.79
N LEU A 556 31.18 15.13 -5.66
CA LEU A 556 31.02 15.78 -6.95
C LEU A 556 30.30 17.12 -6.78
N VAL A 557 30.94 18.23 -7.12
CA VAL A 557 30.33 19.58 -7.00
C VAL A 557 30.40 20.35 -8.32
N LYS A 558 29.46 21.27 -8.50
CA LYS A 558 29.48 22.20 -9.64
C LYS A 558 30.58 23.25 -9.42
N ALA A 559 31.52 23.36 -10.34
CA ALA A 559 32.67 24.28 -10.24
C ALA A 559 32.45 25.63 -10.94
N GLY A 560 31.53 25.71 -11.90
CA GLY A 560 31.27 26.94 -12.66
C GLY A 560 30.82 26.67 -14.09
N THR A 561 31.21 27.57 -15.01
CA THR A 561 30.97 27.41 -16.44
C THR A 561 32.20 27.83 -17.25
N LYS A 562 32.57 27.06 -18.28
CA LYS A 562 33.62 27.35 -19.25
C LYS A 562 33.02 27.28 -20.66
N GLN A 563 33.13 28.35 -21.45
CA GLN A 563 32.56 28.43 -22.81
C GLN A 563 31.07 27.97 -22.88
N ARG A 564 30.25 28.45 -21.94
CA ARG A 564 28.83 28.07 -21.75
C ARG A 564 28.56 26.60 -21.34
N ALA A 565 29.58 25.76 -21.22
CA ALA A 565 29.46 24.42 -20.66
C ALA A 565 29.65 24.44 -19.13
N ILE A 566 28.91 23.61 -18.40
CA ILE A 566 29.09 23.45 -16.94
C ILE A 566 30.40 22.71 -16.67
N THR A 567 31.19 23.20 -15.72
CA THR A 567 32.35 22.50 -15.17
C THR A 567 32.00 21.84 -13.85
N TRP A 568 32.53 20.64 -13.65
CA TRP A 568 32.36 19.79 -12.48
C TRP A 568 33.71 19.53 -11.85
N ARG A 569 33.78 19.41 -10.53
CA ARG A 569 34.99 19.01 -9.82
C ARG A 569 34.66 18.01 -8.73
N ILE A 570 35.64 17.21 -8.36
CA ILE A 570 35.55 16.35 -7.19
C ILE A 570 36.30 17.04 -6.06
N LYS A 571 35.75 16.99 -4.85
CA LYS A 571 36.38 17.50 -3.63
C LYS A 571 36.42 16.42 -2.56
N PRO A 572 37.53 16.25 -1.83
CA PRO A 572 37.50 15.51 -0.57
C PRO A 572 36.51 16.15 0.41
N VAL A 573 35.78 15.31 1.12
CA VAL A 573 34.95 15.70 2.26
C VAL A 573 35.71 15.30 3.50
N GLU A 574 35.93 16.24 4.42
CA GLU A 574 36.40 15.89 5.76
C GLU A 574 35.42 14.90 6.36
N LYS A 575 35.89 13.69 6.73
CA LYS A 575 35.06 12.74 7.46
C LYS A 575 34.52 13.48 8.68
N GLN A 576 33.19 13.64 8.75
CA GLN A 576 32.57 13.96 10.03
C GLN A 576 32.95 12.82 10.96
N SER A 577 33.78 13.11 11.97
CA SER A 577 34.04 12.17 13.06
C SER A 577 32.68 11.78 13.61
N VAL A 578 32.29 10.52 13.41
CA VAL A 578 31.12 9.95 14.07
C VAL A 578 31.31 10.25 15.54
N LEU A 579 30.39 11.02 16.14
CA LEU A 579 30.36 11.26 17.58
C LEU A 579 30.26 9.88 18.24
N GLN A 580 31.40 9.36 18.70
CA GLN A 580 31.45 8.25 19.64
C GLN A 580 30.80 8.75 20.92
N THR A 581 29.51 8.46 21.09
CA THR A 581 28.84 8.65 22.36
C THR A 581 29.16 7.44 23.24
N HIS A 582 30.17 7.66 24.10
CA HIS A 582 30.42 7.07 25.43
C HIS A 582 30.51 5.54 25.53
N GLN A 583 31.69 4.92 25.67
CA GLN A 583 32.61 4.95 26.84
C GLN A 583 31.90 4.93 28.20
N THR A 584 31.83 3.75 28.79
CA THR A 584 31.46 3.43 30.17
C THR A 584 32.36 4.17 31.17
N PRO A 585 31.84 4.79 32.24
CA PRO A 585 32.69 5.36 33.28
C PRO A 585 33.27 4.26 34.19
N PRO A 586 34.45 4.47 34.80
CA PRO A 586 35.04 3.51 35.74
C PRO A 586 34.28 3.52 37.08
N GLN A 587 34.19 2.34 37.69
CA GLN A 587 33.70 2.15 39.05
C GLN A 587 34.74 2.68 40.04
N ASP A 588 34.35 3.68 40.84
CA ASP A 588 35.05 4.01 42.08
C ASP A 588 34.15 3.73 43.30
N THR A 589 34.73 2.95 44.20
CA THR A 589 34.18 2.51 45.47
C THR A 589 34.41 3.57 46.55
N GLU A 590 33.36 4.04 47.21
CA GLU A 590 33.47 4.52 48.60
C GLU A 590 32.16 4.36 49.39
N LYS A 591 32.31 3.94 50.65
CA LYS A 591 31.25 3.50 51.57
C LYS A 591 30.77 4.64 52.48
N VAL A 592 29.62 4.39 53.15
CA VAL A 592 29.10 4.95 54.43
C VAL A 592 28.16 6.16 54.23
N SER A 593 26.94 6.29 54.79
CA SER A 593 26.18 5.64 55.88
C SER A 593 24.66 5.85 55.70
N LEU A 594 23.87 4.97 56.35
CA LEU A 594 22.41 4.95 56.44
C LEU A 594 21.82 6.06 57.32
N GLN A 595 20.74 6.70 56.87
CA GLN A 595 19.56 7.01 57.69
C GLN A 595 18.27 6.83 56.87
N LYS A 596 17.29 6.15 57.48
CA LYS A 596 15.98 5.75 56.92
C LYS A 596 14.96 6.90 57.01
N ASN A 597 14.14 7.11 55.96
CA ASN A 597 12.69 6.79 55.96
C ASN A 597 11.92 7.42 54.77
N ALA A 598 11.21 6.53 54.07
CA ALA A 598 9.84 6.62 53.54
C ALA A 598 9.47 7.38 52.23
N SER A 599 8.65 6.63 51.46
CA SER A 599 7.76 6.92 50.32
C SER A 599 8.38 7.26 48.95
N VAL A 600 8.22 6.28 48.06
CA VAL A 600 8.52 6.29 46.62
C VAL A 600 7.24 6.69 45.88
N ASP A 601 7.33 7.66 44.98
CA ASP A 601 6.52 7.72 43.76
C ASP A 601 7.35 8.41 42.66
N GLU A 602 7.28 7.80 41.47
CA GLU A 602 8.20 7.95 40.34
C GLU A 602 8.11 9.31 39.63
N VAL A 603 9.28 9.84 39.27
CA VAL A 603 9.44 10.87 38.24
C VAL A 603 10.20 10.23 37.07
N SER A 604 9.64 10.27 35.87
CA SER A 604 10.39 10.06 34.64
C SER A 604 10.49 11.34 33.82
N LEU A 605 11.73 11.75 33.62
CA LEU A 605 12.23 12.88 32.85
C LEU A 605 12.16 12.59 31.34
N VAL A 606 11.66 13.54 30.55
CA VAL A 606 12.01 13.67 29.13
C VAL A 606 12.43 15.11 28.85
N SER A 607 13.74 15.27 28.67
CA SER A 607 14.45 16.36 27.97
C SER A 607 15.48 15.62 27.13
N LEU A 608 15.86 15.94 25.89
CA LEU A 608 16.06 17.23 25.23
C LEU A 608 16.42 16.86 23.77
N TYR A 609 15.80 17.47 22.76
CA TYR A 609 16.42 17.64 21.42
C TYR A 609 15.87 18.92 20.79
N LEU A 610 16.55 20.02 21.06
CA LEU A 610 16.51 21.24 20.25
C LEU A 610 17.91 21.43 19.68
N THR A 611 18.04 21.33 18.36
CA THR A 611 19.20 21.87 17.64
C THR A 611 18.71 22.93 16.67
N ASP A 612 18.98 24.15 17.11
CA ASP A 612 19.27 25.39 16.40
C ASP A 612 19.56 25.27 14.89
N ARG A 613 18.84 26.09 14.10
CA ARG A 613 19.32 26.68 12.84
C ARG A 613 18.69 28.06 12.66
N GLY A 614 19.46 29.08 13.06
CA GLY A 614 20.14 29.95 12.09
C GLY A 614 19.24 30.81 11.20
N GLU A 615 19.15 32.08 11.60
CA GLU A 615 18.69 33.21 10.80
C GLU A 615 19.43 33.31 9.46
N GLU A 616 18.70 33.46 8.35
CA GLU A 616 19.24 34.14 7.16
C GLU A 616 18.24 35.16 6.61
N LYS A 617 18.83 36.29 6.24
CA LYS A 617 18.24 37.59 5.98
C LYS A 617 17.38 37.63 4.73
N LYS A 618 16.32 38.44 4.83
CA LYS A 618 15.58 39.04 3.72
C LYS A 618 16.52 39.86 2.85
N ASP A 619 16.44 39.66 1.54
CA ASP A 619 16.74 40.72 0.58
C ASP A 619 15.55 40.90 -0.37
N ASN A 620 15.11 42.17 -0.42
CA ASN A 620 14.05 42.71 -1.23
C ASN A 620 14.39 42.63 -2.71
N LEU A 621 13.39 42.37 -3.56
CA LEU A 621 13.33 42.97 -4.89
C LEU A 621 11.86 43.09 -5.34
N SER A 622 11.46 44.34 -5.45
CA SER A 622 10.22 44.88 -6.00
C SER A 622 10.01 44.50 -7.47
N HIS A 623 8.78 44.18 -7.85
CA HIS A 623 8.28 44.58 -9.17
C HIS A 623 6.80 44.93 -9.18
N ILE A 624 6.56 45.99 -9.93
CA ILE A 624 5.35 46.79 -10.15
C ILE A 624 4.49 46.11 -11.22
N GLY A 625 3.16 46.18 -11.08
CA GLY A 625 2.22 45.78 -12.14
C GLY A 625 0.77 46.10 -11.79
N ASN A 626 0.29 47.23 -12.32
CA ASN A 626 -1.03 47.86 -12.14
C ASN A 626 -2.20 47.14 -12.84
N GLY A 627 -3.41 47.45 -12.34
CA GLY A 627 -4.70 47.47 -13.07
C GLY A 627 -5.72 46.45 -12.58
N GLY A 628 -6.96 46.75 -12.20
CA GLY A 628 -7.82 47.94 -12.29
C GLY A 628 -9.27 47.48 -12.49
N GLY A 629 -10.25 48.11 -11.81
CA GLY A 629 -11.70 47.98 -12.07
C GLY A 629 -12.54 47.37 -10.92
N GLN A 630 -13.10 48.19 -10.01
CA GLN A 630 -14.49 48.73 -9.98
C GLN A 630 -15.56 47.70 -9.54
N THR A 631 -15.95 47.69 -8.26
CA THR A 631 -17.06 48.43 -7.59
C THR A 631 -18.48 47.98 -7.94
N HIS A 632 -19.21 47.41 -6.96
CA HIS A 632 -20.53 47.91 -6.55
C HIS A 632 -20.94 47.37 -5.16
N GLN A 633 -21.32 48.30 -4.28
CA GLN A 633 -21.99 48.08 -2.99
C GLN A 633 -23.52 48.00 -3.20
N THR A 634 -24.23 47.29 -2.32
CA THR A 634 -25.44 47.75 -1.59
C THR A 634 -25.91 46.70 -0.55
N HIS A 635 -26.20 47.17 0.67
CA HIS A 635 -26.76 46.50 1.88
C HIS A 635 -28.32 46.51 1.87
N PRO A 636 -29.09 46.17 2.94
CA PRO A 636 -28.99 45.17 4.06
C PRO A 636 -30.31 44.34 4.24
N HIS A 637 -30.37 43.37 5.17
CA HIS A 637 -31.41 43.25 6.23
C HIS A 637 -31.43 41.87 6.93
N ASP A 638 -31.87 41.95 8.19
CA ASP A 638 -31.81 41.01 9.31
C ASP A 638 -32.97 39.97 9.39
N VAL A 639 -32.65 38.87 10.09
CA VAL A 639 -33.49 38.07 11.02
C VAL A 639 -34.72 37.31 10.48
N ASN A 640 -34.66 35.97 10.51
CA ASN A 640 -35.55 35.17 11.35
C ASN A 640 -35.10 33.70 11.50
N THR A 641 -34.89 33.29 12.76
CA THR A 641 -34.61 31.93 13.23
C THR A 641 -35.92 31.23 13.60
N GLN A 642 -36.26 30.08 13.01
CA GLN A 642 -37.19 29.11 13.64
C GLN A 642 -36.86 27.64 13.26
N ASN A 643 -36.46 26.91 14.30
CA ASN A 643 -36.53 25.48 14.62
C ASN A 643 -37.17 24.49 13.63
N THR A 644 -36.47 23.37 13.41
CA THR A 644 -37.06 22.02 13.36
C THR A 644 -36.20 21.02 14.13
N ASN A 645 -36.85 20.31 15.06
CA ASN A 645 -36.31 19.34 16.03
C ASN A 645 -35.68 18.10 15.40
N SER A 646 -34.65 17.60 16.10
CA SER A 646 -33.99 16.32 15.91
C SER A 646 -34.78 15.14 16.47
N LEU A 647 -34.59 13.97 15.86
CA LEU A 647 -34.84 12.66 16.45
C LEU A 647 -33.52 11.88 16.37
N PHE A 648 -32.70 11.98 17.42
CA PHE A 648 -31.60 11.05 17.68
C PHE A 648 -31.67 10.59 19.14
N PRO A 649 -31.48 9.30 19.44
CA PRO A 649 -31.56 8.77 20.80
C PRO A 649 -30.36 9.21 21.64
N GLU A 650 -30.68 9.61 22.87
CA GLU A 650 -29.79 10.07 23.93
C GLU A 650 -28.78 8.99 24.34
N ASN A 651 -27.48 9.29 24.17
CA ASN A 651 -26.32 8.88 24.98
C ASN A 651 -25.03 8.81 24.16
N ARG A 652 -24.59 9.97 23.66
CA ARG A 652 -23.18 10.31 23.48
C ARG A 652 -23.03 11.77 23.86
N VAL A 653 -22.22 12.07 24.87
CA VAL A 653 -21.87 13.45 25.20
C VAL A 653 -20.94 13.93 24.09
N GLU A 654 -21.51 14.53 23.05
CA GLU A 654 -20.75 15.45 22.21
C GLU A 654 -20.36 16.63 23.11
N GLU A 655 -19.05 16.82 23.32
CA GLU A 655 -18.56 18.03 23.99
C GLU A 655 -18.92 19.25 23.13
N ASN A 656 -20.08 19.85 23.42
CA ASN A 656 -20.52 21.08 22.75
C ASN A 656 -19.52 22.21 23.02
N PHE A 657 -19.25 23.04 22.01
CA PHE A 657 -18.27 24.14 22.02
C PHE A 657 -18.37 25.09 23.24
N HIS A 658 -19.57 25.29 23.80
CA HIS A 658 -19.75 26.05 25.04
C HIS A 658 -19.05 25.42 26.26
N HIS A 659 -18.88 24.09 26.27
CA HIS A 659 -18.10 23.37 27.26
C HIS A 659 -16.60 23.67 27.13
N LEU A 660 -16.09 23.82 25.90
CA LEU A 660 -14.70 24.22 25.63
C LEU A 660 -14.43 25.69 25.99
N ILE A 661 -15.39 26.59 25.72
CA ILE A 661 -15.30 28.00 26.17
C ILE A 661 -15.16 28.07 27.69
N GLY A 662 -15.97 27.30 28.42
CA GLY A 662 -15.90 27.23 29.89
C GLY A 662 -14.64 26.54 30.42
N LYS A 663 -14.20 25.44 29.80
CA LYS A 663 -13.03 24.65 30.20
C LYS A 663 -11.71 25.42 30.03
N TYR A 664 -11.65 26.37 29.10
CA TYR A 664 -10.41 27.10 28.75
C TYR A 664 -10.51 28.64 28.85
N ASP A 665 -11.56 29.18 29.47
CA ASP A 665 -11.77 30.63 29.71
C ASP A 665 -11.63 31.50 28.43
N LEU A 666 -12.20 31.02 27.32
CA LEU A 666 -12.23 31.74 26.04
C LEU A 666 -13.29 32.86 26.06
N HIS A 667 -13.12 33.90 25.22
CA HIS A 667 -14.04 35.04 25.21
C HIS A 667 -15.47 34.60 24.85
N PRO A 668 -16.52 35.03 25.60
CA PRO A 668 -17.89 34.54 25.39
C PRO A 668 -18.54 35.00 24.08
N ASP A 669 -18.14 36.15 23.53
CA ASP A 669 -18.70 36.73 22.29
C ASP A 669 -18.02 36.22 21.00
N LEU A 670 -17.43 35.02 21.02
CA LEU A 670 -16.74 34.45 19.86
C LEU A 670 -17.76 33.94 18.82
N ASP A 671 -18.19 34.83 17.90
CA ASP A 671 -19.12 34.49 16.82
C ASP A 671 -18.42 33.72 15.69
N VAL A 672 -18.84 32.47 15.47
CA VAL A 672 -18.30 31.55 14.45
C VAL A 672 -19.30 31.24 13.34
N SER A 673 -20.45 31.89 13.33
CA SER A 673 -21.49 31.69 12.33
C SER A 673 -21.15 32.34 10.97
N GLY A 674 -20.16 33.23 10.93
CA GLY A 674 -19.69 33.93 9.73
C GLY A 674 -18.38 33.37 9.16
N HIS A 675 -18.43 32.70 8.01
CA HIS A 675 -17.24 32.34 7.24
C HIS A 675 -16.56 33.59 6.66
N THR A 676 -15.51 34.11 7.31
CA THR A 676 -14.74 35.24 6.78
C THR A 676 -13.24 34.95 6.78
N ARG A 677 -12.59 35.03 5.61
CA ARG A 677 -11.12 34.98 5.47
C ARG A 677 -10.50 36.22 6.09
N PHE A 678 -10.00 36.11 7.32
CA PHE A 678 -9.22 37.19 7.93
C PHE A 678 -7.74 37.06 7.57
N LYS A 679 -7.28 37.88 6.61
CA LYS A 679 -5.86 38.24 6.50
C LYS A 679 -5.66 39.58 7.20
N LYS A 680 -5.36 39.57 8.50
CA LYS A 680 -4.84 40.78 9.16
C LYS A 680 -3.70 40.42 10.10
N ALA A 681 -2.50 40.86 9.74
CA ALA A 681 -1.38 40.92 10.66
C ALA A 681 -1.73 41.88 11.81
N GLY A 682 -1.46 41.49 13.05
CA GLY A 682 -1.69 42.32 14.25
C GLY A 682 -2.88 41.90 15.14
N SER A 683 -3.51 40.75 14.92
CA SER A 683 -4.51 40.20 15.85
C SER A 683 -3.85 39.76 17.16
N GLN A 684 -4.50 40.03 18.29
CA GLN A 684 -4.11 39.47 19.60
C GLN A 684 -4.68 38.06 19.79
N CYS A 685 -4.06 37.30 20.67
CA CYS A 685 -4.54 35.98 21.07
C CYS A 685 -5.93 36.08 21.68
N SER A 686 -6.83 35.18 21.27
CA SER A 686 -8.22 35.16 21.72
C SER A 686 -8.40 34.61 23.15
N CYS A 687 -7.34 34.13 23.78
CA CYS A 687 -7.34 33.70 25.18
C CYS A 687 -7.37 34.92 26.10
N LYS A 688 -8.31 34.94 27.05
CA LYS A 688 -8.56 36.09 27.93
C LYS A 688 -7.31 36.44 28.75
N GLY A 689 -6.94 37.71 28.79
CA GLY A 689 -5.77 38.18 29.55
C GLY A 689 -4.40 37.84 28.95
N CYS A 690 -4.32 37.15 27.80
CA CYS A 690 -3.05 36.77 27.20
C CYS A 690 -2.24 37.96 26.67
N GLY A 691 -2.88 38.92 26.00
CA GLY A 691 -2.25 40.12 25.42
C GLY A 691 -1.21 39.87 24.30
N SER A 692 -0.75 38.63 24.12
CA SER A 692 0.24 38.24 23.10
C SER A 692 -0.32 38.35 21.68
N PRO A 693 0.53 38.54 20.66
CA PRO A 693 0.12 38.41 19.27
C PRO A 693 -0.45 37.02 19.00
N GLY A 694 -1.61 36.97 18.36
CA GLY A 694 -2.22 35.73 17.87
C GLY A 694 -1.58 35.35 16.54
N GLU A 695 -1.12 34.12 16.43
CA GLU A 695 -0.59 33.52 15.21
C GLU A 695 -1.60 32.53 14.61
N TRP A 696 -1.51 32.33 13.30
CA TRP A 696 -2.36 31.36 12.60
C TRP A 696 -1.53 30.10 12.34
N HIS A 697 -1.73 29.08 13.16
CA HIS A 697 -1.06 27.79 12.97
C HIS A 697 -1.84 26.97 11.94
N ASP A 698 -1.28 26.78 10.74
CA ASP A 698 -1.89 26.03 9.65
C ASP A 698 -1.87 24.52 9.94
N TYR A 699 -3.01 23.87 9.79
CA TYR A 699 -3.11 22.42 9.73
C TYR A 699 -4.07 22.10 8.59
N GLU A 700 -3.50 21.61 7.49
CA GLU A 700 -4.21 21.00 6.37
C GLU A 700 -5.44 21.78 5.85
N ASN A 701 -5.39 23.12 5.80
CA ASN A 701 -6.39 23.94 5.11
C ASN A 701 -7.86 23.73 5.53
N LYS A 702 -8.14 23.36 6.79
CA LYS A 702 -9.51 23.33 7.34
C LYS A 702 -9.76 24.56 8.23
N ILE A 703 -10.90 25.19 7.97
CA ILE A 703 -11.38 26.49 8.49
C ILE A 703 -11.20 26.58 10.01
N ARG A 704 -10.63 27.70 10.51
CA ARG A 704 -10.49 27.96 11.96
C ARG A 704 -11.17 29.27 12.38
N PRO A 705 -11.89 29.30 13.51
CA PRO A 705 -12.67 30.47 13.90
C PRO A 705 -11.90 31.59 14.64
N ALA A 706 -10.70 31.38 15.19
CA ALA A 706 -10.01 32.43 15.98
C ALA A 706 -8.47 32.31 16.05
N PRO A 707 -7.74 33.44 16.20
CA PRO A 707 -6.28 33.47 16.37
C PRO A 707 -5.84 33.14 17.81
N LEU A 708 -4.84 32.27 17.96
CA LEU A 708 -4.21 31.88 19.24
C LEU A 708 -2.69 32.11 19.17
N CYS A 709 -2.04 32.45 20.29
CA CYS A 709 -0.57 32.44 20.32
C CYS A 709 -0.05 30.99 20.39
N ASP A 710 1.22 30.79 20.04
CA ASP A 710 1.83 29.46 19.94
C ASP A 710 1.74 28.65 21.25
N ARG A 711 1.83 29.33 22.40
CA ARG A 711 1.62 28.70 23.71
C ARG A 711 0.21 28.12 23.87
N HIS A 712 -0.82 28.97 23.73
CA HIS A 712 -2.21 28.54 23.89
C HIS A 712 -2.64 27.56 22.79
N TYR A 713 -2.05 27.66 21.60
CA TYR A 713 -2.27 26.68 20.54
C TYR A 713 -1.73 25.30 20.91
N ARG A 714 -0.51 25.22 21.45
CA ARG A 714 0.07 23.94 21.90
C ARG A 714 -0.67 23.36 23.10
N GLU A 715 -1.11 24.20 24.03
CA GLU A 715 -1.93 23.77 25.18
C GLU A 715 -3.27 23.18 24.70
N LEU A 716 -3.95 23.85 23.78
CA LEU A 716 -5.18 23.33 23.18
C LEU A 716 -4.94 22.03 22.39
N LYS A 717 -3.88 21.98 21.57
CA LYS A 717 -3.52 20.80 20.79
C LYS A 717 -3.22 19.60 21.70
N ALA A 718 -2.40 19.79 22.73
CA ALA A 718 -2.06 18.75 23.70
C ALA A 718 -3.27 18.32 24.54
N ALA A 719 -4.26 19.19 24.73
CA ALA A 719 -5.51 18.83 25.40
C ALA A 719 -6.44 18.02 24.48
N CYS A 720 -6.60 18.43 23.21
CA CYS A 720 -7.33 17.64 22.22
C CYS A 720 -6.69 16.25 22.02
N GLU A 721 -5.37 16.14 21.99
CA GLU A 721 -4.66 14.86 21.87
C GLU A 721 -4.81 13.95 23.11
N ARG A 722 -5.20 14.50 24.27
CA ARG A 722 -5.42 13.74 25.52
C ARG A 722 -6.87 13.27 25.70
N ASP A 723 -7.84 14.01 25.18
CA ASP A 723 -9.28 13.76 25.36
C ASP A 723 -9.96 13.14 24.11
N LEU A 724 -9.20 12.73 23.10
CA LEU A 724 -9.73 11.99 21.94
C LEU A 724 -9.75 10.48 22.21
N PRO A 725 -10.90 9.78 22.13
CA PRO A 725 -10.92 8.35 21.86
C PRO A 725 -10.47 8.03 20.43
#